data_AF-A0A016VYY0-F1
#
_entry.id   AF-A0A016VYY0-F1
#
_cell.length_a   1.000
_cell.length_b   1.000
_cell.length_c   1.000
_cell.angle_alpha   90.00
_cell.angle_beta   90.00
_cell.angle_gamma   90.00
#
_symmetry.space_group_name_H-M   'P 1'
#
loop_
_entity.id
_entity.type
_entity.pdbx_description
1 polymer ?
#
loop_
_entity_poly.entity_id
_entity_poly.type
_entity_poly.pdbx_seq_one_letter_code
_entity_poly.pdbx_strand_id
1 'polypeptide(L)'
;MKTFQKKKAVLGFVGLLIHENAHQCFLSKENPQCAVDYSSVENAAITLMKMVENAVASSFIKQSVIDVLSWCCSISSELSQHNAGRSTLMNLPRGAESILDMFKMVGSVAQLIKLIDATINVLLAKCPDECMTVLFDASRNGSHFNWIWLHIAITFPGSIVDHLFTVGAAQFRAYVDDFKVKERTQVSAAVLAGIHEDYNMKLSSLSDVFNFLTRRSNTELEKVVSRMIKDSLDSSAKDGVFENLDFVFFFKLVTCSVETLRCLIRQNADAATPSNFFRGIRQLMSVDQRLVLSSMPYMEFAKQMVRALDVQSLSVVFSCIMEMALDPLIFSQFEHQDPGVCRAIREKIVLVVDEIVNLIVRAAHSKQNLSIVDYPPAAEFASGKRLQFVIDAAISSPPWAGSVIRYLHAVSIIYGEAKAAEIICRFIVGCVEAQSLSALCAFLTTIVPYYPNVMRTAYESLTNIMKVVDTEKDVAKSSILRVLNNIRVLLEWEQTAEDSLQLKYFRLYPDATFGELYTNLLYEVLNTAEDCIAANEMQMAMDLVLAVSRLIEVTAPYTAQFKEGSPNRSVKMQIRHAYKLMLQLAALQRIALSMVCREHDIAISVFEEYRTTIFVFVYQQLNPLLRGYNNLFLLSFLTSCVQDAKALFGDSDDLVAWKYESEERASKLAEIEEAQEESFLKAIEAMPLGRRPNQLAHSGIIGKGARHLQKVDPPSVRWLVVIVQELVAVS
;
A
#
# COMPACT_ATOMS: atom_id res chain seq x y z
N MET A 1 55.74 36.99 -14.05
CA MET A 1 56.37 36.23 -12.94
C MET A 1 56.73 37.10 -11.73
N LYS A 2 57.55 38.15 -11.85
CA LYS A 2 57.91 39.05 -10.72
C LYS A 2 56.72 39.75 -10.03
N THR A 3 55.71 40.18 -10.78
CA THR A 3 54.51 40.84 -10.22
C THR A 3 53.61 39.89 -9.44
N PHE A 4 53.56 38.61 -9.84
CA PHE A 4 52.79 37.55 -9.17
C PHE A 4 53.43 37.14 -7.84
N GLN A 5 54.76 36.99 -7.80
CA GLN A 5 55.51 36.77 -6.55
C GLN A 5 55.31 37.90 -5.53
N LYS A 6 55.29 39.16 -5.99
CA LYS A 6 55.02 40.32 -5.11
C LYS A 6 53.61 40.29 -4.52
N LYS A 7 52.58 39.96 -5.33
CA LYS A 7 51.19 39.82 -4.83
C LYS A 7 51.06 38.73 -3.76
N LYS A 8 51.65 37.55 -4.00
CA LYS A 8 51.62 36.43 -3.05
C LYS A 8 52.34 36.76 -1.74
N ALA A 9 53.44 37.50 -1.80
CA ALA A 9 54.16 37.96 -0.62
C ALA A 9 53.35 38.97 0.22
N VAL A 10 52.63 39.91 -0.43
CA VAL A 10 51.76 40.86 0.28
C VAL A 10 50.61 40.14 0.98
N LEU A 11 49.90 39.24 0.27
CA LEU A 11 48.82 38.44 0.87
C LEU A 11 49.34 37.55 2.00
N GLY A 12 50.54 36.97 1.85
CA GLY A 12 51.20 36.20 2.91
C GLY A 12 51.49 37.04 4.16
N PHE A 13 52.02 38.25 3.98
CA PHE A 13 52.27 39.18 5.10
C PHE A 13 50.97 39.59 5.80
N VAL A 14 49.91 39.92 5.04
CA VAL A 14 48.59 40.23 5.62
C VAL A 14 48.05 39.04 6.40
N GLY A 15 48.19 37.82 5.88
CA GLY A 15 47.79 36.59 6.58
C GLY A 15 48.49 36.42 7.93
N LEU A 16 49.80 36.68 8.00
CA LEU A 16 50.55 36.65 9.26
C LEU A 16 50.03 37.67 10.28
N LEU A 17 49.71 38.89 9.85
CA LEU A 17 49.13 39.90 10.74
C LEU A 17 47.76 39.49 11.28
N ILE A 18 46.93 38.83 10.47
CA ILE A 18 45.62 38.32 10.91
C ILE A 18 45.80 37.21 11.94
N HIS A 19 46.70 36.25 11.68
CA HIS A 19 47.01 35.17 12.62
C HIS A 19 47.54 35.69 13.95
N GLU A 20 48.47 36.65 13.92
CA GLU A 20 49.01 37.27 15.13
C GLU A 20 47.92 38.01 15.91
N ASN A 21 47.08 38.78 15.22
CA ASN A 21 45.98 39.50 15.85
C ASN A 21 44.96 38.56 16.50
N ALA A 22 44.56 37.49 15.82
CA ALA A 22 43.68 36.46 16.38
C ALA A 22 44.35 35.75 17.57
N HIS A 23 45.65 35.47 17.47
CA HIS A 23 46.41 34.82 18.54
C HIS A 23 46.41 35.67 19.83
N GLN A 24 46.73 36.96 19.70
CA GLN A 24 46.77 37.90 20.82
C GLN A 24 45.39 38.16 21.40
N CYS A 25 44.35 38.26 20.55
CA CYS A 25 42.98 38.43 21.01
C CYS A 25 42.53 37.25 21.89
N PHE A 26 42.76 36.02 21.45
CA PHE A 26 42.42 34.84 22.28
C PHE A 26 43.31 34.74 23.52
N LEU A 27 44.62 35.01 23.42
CA LEU A 27 45.52 34.99 24.57
C LEU A 27 45.08 35.99 25.65
N SER A 28 44.64 37.19 25.26
CA SER A 28 44.13 38.20 26.19
C SER A 28 42.87 37.77 26.93
N LYS A 29 42.01 36.94 26.30
CA LYS A 29 40.82 36.35 26.94
C LYS A 29 41.17 35.20 27.87
N GLU A 30 42.19 34.42 27.54
CA GLU A 30 42.62 33.25 28.32
C GLU A 30 43.45 33.66 29.55
N ASN A 31 44.36 34.62 29.38
CA ASN A 31 45.22 35.15 30.41
C ASN A 31 45.26 36.69 30.33
N PRO A 32 44.32 37.39 30.99
CA PRO A 32 44.25 38.86 30.98
C PRO A 32 45.54 39.53 31.47
N GLN A 33 46.33 38.86 32.30
CA GLN A 33 47.62 39.36 32.83
C GLN A 33 48.75 39.38 31.79
N CYS A 34 48.60 38.65 30.68
CA CYS A 34 49.56 38.64 29.57
C CYS A 34 49.10 39.49 28.37
N ALA A 35 48.03 40.28 28.52
CA ALA A 35 47.48 41.09 27.43
C ALA A 35 48.43 42.24 27.07
N VAL A 36 48.90 42.26 25.81
CA VAL A 36 49.69 43.34 25.21
C VAL A 36 48.79 44.16 24.28
N ASP A 37 49.02 45.47 24.12
CA ASP A 37 48.30 46.29 23.14
C ASP A 37 48.70 45.89 21.70
N TYR A 38 47.75 45.29 20.97
CA TYR A 38 47.90 44.83 19.59
C TYR A 38 47.08 45.65 18.58
N SER A 39 46.57 46.82 18.98
CA SER A 39 45.74 47.68 18.13
C SER A 39 46.45 48.11 16.84
N SER A 40 47.77 48.30 16.88
CA SER A 40 48.58 48.63 15.70
C SER A 40 48.59 47.52 14.65
N VAL A 41 48.72 46.26 15.09
CA VAL A 41 48.68 45.06 14.22
C VAL A 41 47.30 44.90 13.61
N GLU A 42 46.24 45.11 14.41
CA GLU A 42 44.86 45.08 13.96
C GLU A 42 44.59 46.12 12.87
N ASN A 43 44.94 47.38 13.15
CA ASN A 43 44.72 48.50 12.25
C ASN A 43 45.51 48.33 10.94
N ALA A 44 46.73 47.81 11.01
CA ALA A 44 47.53 47.48 9.83
C ALA A 44 46.86 46.40 8.97
N ALA A 45 46.42 45.29 9.57
CA ALA A 45 45.73 44.21 8.87
C ALA A 45 44.44 44.71 8.21
N ILE A 46 43.61 45.46 8.94
CA ILE A 46 42.35 46.03 8.44
C ILE A 46 42.62 46.99 7.26
N THR A 47 43.60 47.87 7.39
CA THR A 47 43.93 48.84 6.34
C THR A 47 44.39 48.15 5.06
N LEU A 48 45.27 47.15 5.17
CA LEU A 48 45.75 46.38 4.03
C LEU A 48 44.61 45.57 3.38
N MET A 49 43.73 44.94 4.16
CA MET A 49 42.56 44.23 3.63
C MET A 49 41.60 45.17 2.88
N LYS A 50 41.36 46.38 3.39
CA LYS A 50 40.55 47.38 2.68
C LYS A 50 41.17 47.82 1.35
N MET A 51 42.51 47.89 1.27
CA MET A 51 43.18 48.15 -0.02
C MET A 51 42.97 47.01 -1.01
N VAL A 52 43.00 45.75 -0.55
CA VAL A 52 42.69 44.58 -1.38
C VAL A 52 41.22 44.61 -1.82
N GLU A 53 40.30 44.90 -0.91
CA GLU A 53 38.86 45.03 -1.17
C GLU A 53 38.59 46.07 -2.27
N ASN A 54 39.17 47.26 -2.15
CA ASN A 54 39.07 48.31 -3.16
C ASN A 54 39.63 47.88 -4.52
N ALA A 55 40.72 47.11 -4.55
CA ALA A 55 41.29 46.59 -5.80
C ALA A 55 40.37 45.56 -6.48
N VAL A 56 39.74 44.68 -5.69
CA VAL A 56 38.74 43.71 -6.16
C VAL A 56 37.51 44.42 -6.73
N ALA A 57 37.02 45.48 -6.05
CA ALA A 57 35.85 46.23 -6.49
C ALA A 57 36.10 47.09 -7.75
N SER A 58 37.27 47.72 -7.85
CA SER A 58 37.58 48.69 -8.91
C SER A 58 38.10 48.08 -10.22
N SER A 59 38.75 46.91 -10.18
CA SER A 59 39.37 46.31 -11.36
C SER A 59 39.19 44.79 -11.38
N PHE A 60 38.18 44.33 -12.13
CA PHE A 60 37.92 42.90 -12.23
C PHE A 60 38.92 42.22 -13.17
N ILE A 61 39.88 41.52 -12.58
CA ILE A 61 40.75 40.57 -13.27
C ILE A 61 40.43 39.20 -12.70
N LYS A 62 39.69 38.37 -13.45
CA LYS A 62 39.13 37.08 -13.01
C LYS A 62 40.09 36.27 -12.13
N GLN A 63 41.29 35.95 -12.64
CA GLN A 63 42.28 35.16 -11.90
C GLN A 63 42.72 35.85 -10.60
N SER A 64 42.89 37.18 -10.61
CA SER A 64 43.32 37.91 -9.41
C SER A 64 42.26 37.90 -8.31
N VAL A 65 40.97 37.94 -8.67
CA VAL A 65 39.86 37.89 -7.70
C VAL A 65 39.68 36.47 -7.16
N ILE A 66 39.83 35.46 -8.03
CA ILE A 66 39.87 34.03 -7.64
C ILE A 66 41.02 33.75 -6.67
N ASP A 67 42.23 34.26 -6.96
CA ASP A 67 43.40 34.09 -6.08
C ASP A 67 43.17 34.73 -4.70
N VAL A 68 42.49 35.88 -4.66
CA VAL A 68 42.12 36.56 -3.40
C VAL A 68 41.11 35.72 -2.62
N LEU A 69 40.07 35.18 -3.27
CA LEU A 69 39.10 34.31 -2.60
C LEU A 69 39.80 33.06 -2.05
N SER A 70 40.61 32.40 -2.87
CA SER A 70 41.37 31.20 -2.47
C SER A 70 42.25 31.49 -1.26
N TRP A 71 42.96 32.62 -1.25
CA TRP A 71 43.74 33.07 -0.12
C TRP A 71 42.87 33.30 1.13
N CYS A 72 41.74 33.99 1.02
CA CYS A 72 40.84 34.22 2.15
C CYS A 72 40.34 32.90 2.75
N CYS A 73 39.98 31.93 1.90
CA CYS A 73 39.56 30.60 2.33
C CYS A 73 40.69 29.85 3.06
N SER A 74 41.92 29.89 2.54
CA SER A 74 43.08 29.27 3.20
C SER A 74 43.33 29.88 4.58
N ILE A 75 43.39 31.21 4.69
CA ILE A 75 43.61 31.89 5.97
C ILE A 75 42.50 31.54 6.96
N SER A 76 41.24 31.46 6.51
CA SER A 76 40.12 31.12 7.39
C SER A 76 40.21 29.70 7.94
N SER A 77 40.58 28.72 7.10
CA SER A 77 40.82 27.34 7.54
C SER A 77 41.99 27.26 8.52
N GLU A 78 43.11 27.93 8.20
CA GLU A 78 44.30 27.99 9.05
C GLU A 78 43.96 28.62 10.42
N LEU A 79 43.16 29.68 10.46
CA LEU A 79 42.74 30.33 11.70
C LEU A 79 42.01 29.35 12.62
N SER A 80 41.07 28.57 12.08
CA SER A 80 40.40 27.53 12.86
C SER A 80 41.38 26.45 13.32
N GLN A 81 42.23 25.96 12.42
CA GLN A 81 43.17 24.88 12.70
C GLN A 81 44.20 25.26 13.77
N HIS A 82 44.82 26.43 13.67
CA HIS A 82 45.83 26.90 14.61
C HIS A 82 45.27 27.25 15.99
N ASN A 83 43.97 27.51 16.09
CA ASN A 83 43.33 27.90 17.35
C ASN A 83 42.45 26.79 17.96
N ALA A 84 42.24 25.65 17.26
CA ALA A 84 41.39 24.55 17.73
C ALA A 84 41.76 24.00 19.13
N GLY A 85 43.03 24.08 19.52
CA GLY A 85 43.54 23.63 20.81
C GLY A 85 43.30 24.57 22.00
N ARG A 86 42.77 25.78 21.77
CA ARG A 86 42.66 26.82 22.79
C ARG A 86 41.52 26.58 23.77
N SER A 87 41.76 26.87 25.05
CA SER A 87 40.75 26.77 26.11
C SER A 87 39.49 27.59 25.81
N THR A 88 39.67 28.78 25.22
CA THR A 88 38.58 29.67 24.79
C THR A 88 37.69 29.04 23.74
N LEU A 89 38.25 28.20 22.84
CA LEU A 89 37.52 27.52 21.78
C LEU A 89 36.99 26.15 22.20
N MET A 90 37.71 25.43 23.07
CA MET A 90 37.30 24.14 23.63
C MET A 90 36.05 24.22 24.52
N ASN A 91 35.85 25.36 25.19
CA ASN A 91 34.72 25.57 26.09
C ASN A 91 33.43 26.02 25.39
N LEU A 92 33.43 26.25 24.07
CA LEU A 92 32.21 26.63 23.36
C LEU A 92 31.31 25.43 23.07
N PRO A 93 29.99 25.67 22.90
CA PRO A 93 29.09 24.72 22.28
C PRO A 93 29.68 24.24 20.95
N ARG A 94 29.70 22.92 20.73
CA ARG A 94 30.23 22.34 19.49
C ARG A 94 29.40 22.81 18.29
N GLY A 95 30.03 23.49 17.33
CA GLY A 95 29.37 23.86 16.07
C GLY A 95 30.07 24.99 15.32
N ALA A 96 29.75 25.13 14.03
CA ALA A 96 30.25 26.19 13.16
C ALA A 96 29.77 27.60 13.59
N GLU A 97 28.58 27.70 14.19
CA GLU A 97 27.96 28.96 14.65
C GLU A 97 28.78 29.62 15.76
N SER A 98 29.13 28.86 16.80
CA SER A 98 29.88 29.36 17.95
C SER A 98 31.31 29.78 17.56
N ILE A 99 31.93 29.04 16.65
CA ILE A 99 33.24 29.37 16.07
C ILE A 99 33.16 30.69 15.28
N LEU A 100 32.14 30.84 14.42
CA LEU A 100 31.92 32.05 13.64
C LEU A 100 31.75 33.29 14.55
N ASP A 101 30.91 33.19 15.58
CA ASP A 101 30.67 34.29 16.51
C ASP A 101 31.93 34.68 17.27
N MET A 102 32.73 33.70 17.70
CA MET A 102 34.01 33.96 18.37
C MET A 102 35.03 34.64 17.46
N PHE A 103 35.19 34.16 16.23
CA PHE A 103 36.11 34.76 15.28
C PHE A 103 35.67 36.16 14.84
N LYS A 104 34.36 36.43 14.76
CA LYS A 104 33.82 37.78 14.49
C LYS A 104 34.18 38.81 15.55
N MET A 105 34.53 38.40 16.77
CA MET A 105 34.99 39.32 17.82
C MET A 105 36.40 39.87 17.56
N VAL A 106 37.19 39.21 16.71
CA VAL A 106 38.52 39.67 16.32
C VAL A 106 38.36 40.63 15.14
N GLY A 107 38.72 41.91 15.30
CA GLY A 107 38.41 42.92 14.27
C GLY A 107 39.10 42.68 12.92
N SER A 108 40.31 42.12 12.92
CA SER A 108 40.97 41.69 11.68
C SER A 108 40.22 40.55 10.97
N VAL A 109 39.71 39.57 11.71
CA VAL A 109 38.93 38.46 11.14
C VAL A 109 37.55 38.93 10.68
N ALA A 110 36.91 39.84 11.40
CA ALA A 110 35.67 40.48 10.95
C ALA A 110 35.87 41.23 9.62
N GLN A 111 37.02 41.90 9.42
CA GLN A 111 37.35 42.53 8.15
C GLN A 111 37.69 41.49 7.05
N LEU A 112 38.32 40.37 7.39
CA LEU A 112 38.55 39.26 6.46
C LEU A 112 37.22 38.71 5.94
N ILE A 113 36.22 38.51 6.82
CA ILE A 113 34.87 38.08 6.45
C ILE A 113 34.22 39.09 5.48
N LYS A 114 34.35 40.40 5.74
CA LYS A 114 33.84 41.43 4.81
C LYS A 114 34.53 41.37 3.44
N LEU A 115 35.84 41.14 3.41
CA LEU A 115 36.58 40.94 2.16
C LEU A 115 36.09 39.69 1.41
N ILE A 116 35.80 38.60 2.12
CA ILE A 116 35.17 37.40 1.54
C ILE A 116 33.82 37.77 0.93
N ASP A 117 32.96 38.48 1.65
CA ASP A 117 31.63 38.89 1.17
C ASP A 117 31.73 39.77 -0.09
N ALA A 118 32.63 40.76 -0.09
CA ALA A 118 32.86 41.62 -1.25
C ALA A 118 33.38 40.83 -2.47
N THR A 119 34.31 39.88 -2.23
CA THR A 119 34.90 39.06 -3.27
C THR A 119 33.88 38.09 -3.87
N ILE A 120 33.09 37.41 -3.02
CA ILE A 120 32.01 36.50 -3.45
C ILE A 120 30.95 37.27 -4.22
N ASN A 121 30.53 38.46 -3.76
CA ASN A 121 29.58 39.29 -4.51
C ASN A 121 30.04 39.59 -5.94
N VAL A 122 31.31 39.99 -6.11
CA VAL A 122 31.88 40.28 -7.44
C VAL A 122 31.96 39.02 -8.29
N LEU A 123 32.34 37.88 -7.71
CA LEU A 123 32.47 36.62 -8.43
C LEU A 123 31.12 36.02 -8.79
N LEU A 124 30.13 36.03 -7.90
CA LEU A 124 28.76 35.56 -8.20
C LEU A 124 28.13 36.34 -9.35
N ALA A 125 28.40 37.64 -9.46
CA ALA A 125 27.88 38.46 -10.54
C ALA A 125 28.55 38.21 -11.91
N LYS A 126 29.75 37.61 -11.95
CA LYS A 126 30.57 37.55 -13.18
C LYS A 126 31.00 36.14 -13.59
N CYS A 127 31.26 35.28 -12.63
CA CYS A 127 31.78 33.91 -12.80
C CYS A 127 31.41 33.05 -11.57
N PRO A 128 30.11 32.73 -11.39
CA PRO A 128 29.59 32.08 -10.19
C PRO A 128 30.09 30.63 -10.03
N ASP A 129 30.24 29.87 -11.12
CA ASP A 129 30.69 28.47 -11.06
C ASP A 129 32.15 28.36 -10.62
N GLU A 130 33.02 29.27 -11.08
CA GLU A 130 34.41 29.35 -10.60
C GLU A 130 34.47 29.80 -9.14
N CYS A 131 33.58 30.70 -8.70
CA CYS A 131 33.46 31.05 -7.28
C CYS A 131 33.16 29.81 -6.45
N MET A 132 32.15 29.04 -6.85
CA MET A 132 31.74 27.82 -6.13
C MET A 132 32.82 26.75 -6.18
N THR A 133 33.59 26.65 -7.27
CA THR A 133 34.72 25.72 -7.38
C THR A 133 35.78 26.02 -6.32
N VAL A 134 36.16 27.29 -6.14
CA VAL A 134 37.13 27.70 -5.11
C VAL A 134 36.62 27.38 -3.70
N LEU A 135 35.34 27.68 -3.43
CA LEU A 135 34.73 27.41 -2.13
C LEU A 135 34.62 25.90 -1.86
N PHE A 136 34.25 25.12 -2.87
CA PHE A 136 34.16 23.66 -2.77
C PHE A 136 35.52 23.01 -2.57
N ASP A 137 36.58 23.53 -3.20
CA ASP A 137 37.94 23.07 -2.94
C ASP A 137 38.41 23.42 -1.53
N ALA A 138 38.00 24.56 -0.98
CA ALA A 138 38.28 24.91 0.41
C ALA A 138 37.59 23.96 1.41
N SER A 139 36.49 23.30 1.03
CA SER A 139 35.81 22.28 1.84
C SER A 139 36.68 21.07 2.18
N ARG A 140 37.81 20.84 1.50
CA ARG A 140 38.76 19.77 1.86
C ARG A 140 39.30 19.91 3.29
N ASN A 141 39.26 21.12 3.86
CA ASN A 141 39.66 21.39 5.22
C ASN A 141 38.59 20.96 6.27
N GLY A 142 37.43 20.47 5.81
CA GLY A 142 36.34 19.94 6.64
C GLY A 142 35.86 20.93 7.71
N SER A 143 35.77 20.44 8.96
CA SER A 143 35.24 21.21 10.10
C SER A 143 35.94 22.56 10.33
N HIS A 144 37.20 22.71 9.91
CA HIS A 144 37.94 23.97 10.04
C HIS A 144 37.49 25.07 9.06
N PHE A 145 36.76 24.71 8.00
CA PHE A 145 36.20 25.65 7.04
C PHE A 145 34.67 25.82 7.18
N ASN A 146 33.98 24.88 7.85
CA ASN A 146 32.52 24.88 7.98
C ASN A 146 31.93 26.17 8.56
N TRP A 147 32.65 26.90 9.41
CA TRP A 147 32.21 28.19 9.97
C TRP A 147 32.17 29.32 8.92
N ILE A 148 33.04 29.30 7.91
CA ILE A 148 32.95 30.20 6.75
C ILE A 148 31.82 29.77 5.83
N TRP A 149 31.66 28.47 5.57
CA TRP A 149 30.53 27.97 4.78
C TRP A 149 29.19 28.39 5.35
N LEU A 150 29.05 28.28 6.68
CA LEU A 150 27.88 28.75 7.40
C LEU A 150 27.66 30.25 7.19
N HIS A 151 28.71 31.08 7.32
CA HIS A 151 28.60 32.51 7.05
C HIS A 151 28.16 32.79 5.60
N ILE A 152 28.74 32.11 4.61
CA ILE A 152 28.37 32.26 3.20
C ILE A 152 26.90 31.87 2.97
N ALA A 153 26.44 30.76 3.55
CA ALA A 153 25.06 30.30 3.45
C ALA A 153 24.07 31.27 4.13
N ILE A 154 24.49 32.00 5.17
CA ILE A 154 23.70 33.06 5.80
C ILE A 154 23.65 34.31 4.92
N THR A 155 24.78 34.71 4.34
CA THR A 155 24.90 35.97 3.59
C THR A 155 24.34 35.87 2.17
N PHE A 156 24.45 34.70 1.53
CA PHE A 156 24.05 34.48 0.13
C PHE A 156 23.12 33.27 -0.06
N PRO A 157 22.01 33.15 0.72
CA PRO A 157 21.24 31.92 0.80
C PRO A 157 20.60 31.48 -0.52
N GLY A 158 20.23 32.40 -1.42
CA GLY A 158 19.65 32.06 -2.72
C GLY A 158 20.69 31.99 -3.85
N SER A 159 21.62 32.95 -3.87
CA SER A 159 22.54 33.16 -5.00
C SER A 159 23.56 32.04 -5.20
N ILE A 160 23.84 31.25 -4.15
CA ILE A 160 24.84 30.18 -4.23
C ILE A 160 24.24 28.83 -4.58
N VAL A 161 22.95 28.59 -4.36
CA VAL A 161 22.35 27.24 -4.31
C VAL A 161 22.52 26.50 -5.64
N ASP A 162 22.02 27.06 -6.73
CA ASP A 162 22.03 26.42 -8.04
C ASP A 162 23.47 26.11 -8.51
N HIS A 163 24.36 27.10 -8.38
CA HIS A 163 25.77 26.96 -8.73
C HIS A 163 26.51 25.98 -7.81
N LEU A 164 26.22 25.96 -6.52
CA LEU A 164 26.86 25.08 -5.54
C LEU A 164 26.57 23.61 -5.83
N PHE A 165 25.30 23.27 -6.08
CA PHE A 165 24.92 21.88 -6.38
C PHE A 165 25.32 21.47 -7.80
N THR A 166 25.28 22.37 -8.77
CA THR A 166 25.79 22.11 -10.14
C THR A 166 27.29 21.81 -10.12
N VAL A 167 28.09 22.65 -9.45
CA VAL A 167 29.53 22.45 -9.30
C VAL A 167 29.83 21.22 -8.44
N GLY A 168 29.08 20.99 -7.36
CA GLY A 168 29.22 19.79 -6.53
C GLY A 168 28.98 18.50 -7.29
N ALA A 169 27.94 18.46 -8.13
CA ALA A 169 27.64 17.31 -8.99
C ALA A 169 28.72 17.10 -10.08
N ALA A 170 29.21 18.20 -10.70
CA ALA A 170 30.32 18.13 -11.65
C ALA A 170 31.62 17.62 -11.01
N GLN A 171 31.93 18.05 -9.79
CA GLN A 171 33.06 17.56 -9.00
C GLN A 171 32.90 16.10 -8.62
N PHE A 172 31.69 15.65 -8.28
CA PHE A 172 31.41 14.24 -8.03
C PHE A 172 31.59 13.39 -9.31
N ARG A 173 31.15 13.87 -10.48
CA ARG A 173 31.42 13.19 -11.75
C ARG A 173 32.94 13.09 -12.02
N ALA A 174 33.66 14.20 -11.85
CA ALA A 174 35.12 14.23 -12.02
C ALA A 174 35.82 13.25 -11.07
N TYR A 175 35.32 13.10 -9.84
CA TYR A 175 35.78 12.10 -8.89
C TYR A 175 35.57 10.66 -9.38
N VAL A 176 34.38 10.33 -9.89
CA VAL A 176 34.08 9.00 -10.45
C VAL A 176 35.02 8.69 -11.63
N ASP A 177 35.25 9.66 -12.51
CA ASP A 177 36.12 9.50 -13.68
C ASP A 177 37.60 9.38 -13.30
N ASP A 178 38.08 10.25 -12.40
CA ASP A 178 39.47 10.21 -11.89
C ASP A 178 39.76 8.88 -11.19
N PHE A 179 38.82 8.37 -10.40
CA PHE A 179 38.96 7.07 -9.75
C PHE A 179 39.05 5.94 -10.78
N LYS A 180 38.15 5.91 -11.78
CA LYS A 180 38.17 4.90 -12.86
C LYS A 180 39.48 4.91 -13.63
N VAL A 181 40.02 6.10 -13.95
CA VAL A 181 41.30 6.23 -14.66
C VAL A 181 42.44 5.72 -13.78
N LYS A 182 42.52 6.14 -12.52
CA LYS A 182 43.60 5.76 -11.61
C LYS A 182 43.60 4.28 -11.25
N GLU A 183 42.42 3.68 -11.10
CA GLU A 183 42.27 2.25 -10.89
C GLU A 183 42.74 1.44 -12.13
N ARG A 184 42.36 1.86 -13.34
CA ARG A 184 42.85 1.25 -14.59
C ARG A 184 44.37 1.33 -14.72
N THR A 185 44.98 2.43 -14.27
CA THR A 185 46.44 2.59 -14.25
C THR A 185 47.13 1.89 -13.08
N GLN A 186 46.41 1.12 -12.26
CA GLN A 186 46.94 0.36 -11.11
C GLN A 186 47.78 1.19 -10.14
N VAL A 187 47.33 2.42 -9.83
CA VAL A 187 47.98 3.26 -8.83
C VAL A 187 47.85 2.61 -7.44
N SER A 188 48.80 2.89 -6.54
CA SER A 188 48.80 2.33 -5.18
C SER A 188 47.52 2.64 -4.41
N ALA A 189 47.10 1.69 -3.56
CA ALA A 189 45.90 1.83 -2.72
C ALA A 189 45.92 3.08 -1.82
N ALA A 190 47.11 3.54 -1.41
CA ALA A 190 47.27 4.75 -0.61
C ALA A 190 46.86 6.03 -1.36
N VAL A 191 47.16 6.12 -2.65
CA VAL A 191 46.75 7.27 -3.48
C VAL A 191 45.24 7.27 -3.70
N LEU A 192 44.65 6.10 -3.94
CA LEU A 192 43.20 5.95 -4.06
C LEU A 192 42.49 6.32 -2.74
N ALA A 193 43.02 5.89 -1.60
CA ALA A 193 42.52 6.26 -0.27
C ALA A 193 42.58 7.77 -0.02
N GLY A 194 43.67 8.43 -0.40
CA GLY A 194 43.80 9.89 -0.26
C GLY A 194 42.78 10.66 -1.11
N ILE A 195 42.47 10.19 -2.31
CA ILE A 195 41.43 10.78 -3.16
C ILE A 195 40.05 10.58 -2.53
N HIS A 196 39.75 9.37 -2.06
CA HIS A 196 38.51 9.10 -1.33
C HIS A 196 38.33 10.04 -0.13
N GLU A 197 39.38 10.23 0.67
CA GLU A 197 39.35 11.08 1.86
C GLU A 197 39.12 12.56 1.50
N ASP A 198 39.81 13.09 0.49
CA ASP A 198 39.63 14.47 0.01
C ASP A 198 38.17 14.74 -0.40
N TYR A 199 37.59 13.87 -1.25
CA TYR A 199 36.21 14.04 -1.70
C TYR A 199 35.19 13.80 -0.59
N ASN A 200 35.42 12.85 0.33
CA ASN A 200 34.54 12.66 1.48
C ASN A 200 34.51 13.90 2.39
N MET A 201 35.65 14.57 2.61
CA MET A 201 35.71 15.81 3.38
C MET A 201 34.93 16.95 2.70
N LYS A 202 35.09 17.09 1.37
CA LYS A 202 34.35 18.09 0.59
C LYS A 202 32.84 17.85 0.64
N LEU A 203 32.41 16.62 0.40
CA LEU A 203 30.98 16.23 0.37
C LEU A 203 30.33 16.26 1.76
N SER A 204 31.08 15.94 2.82
CA SER A 204 30.60 16.08 4.19
C SER A 204 30.30 17.55 4.52
N SER A 205 31.23 18.46 4.21
CA SER A 205 31.05 19.90 4.38
C SER A 205 29.86 20.43 3.56
N LEU A 206 29.68 19.92 2.33
CA LEU A 206 28.53 20.27 1.49
C LEU A 206 27.20 19.76 2.10
N SER A 207 27.20 18.56 2.69
CA SER A 207 26.03 18.01 3.38
C SER A 207 25.65 18.86 4.60
N ASP A 208 26.62 19.43 5.31
CA ASP A 208 26.35 20.40 6.39
C ASP A 208 25.67 21.67 5.87
N VAL A 209 26.15 22.22 4.74
CA VAL A 209 25.52 23.38 4.08
C VAL A 209 24.11 23.06 3.61
N PHE A 210 23.90 21.89 2.99
CA PHE A 210 22.59 21.41 2.57
C PHE A 210 21.59 21.38 3.74
N ASN A 211 22.01 20.78 4.86
CA ASN A 211 21.18 20.64 6.06
C ASN A 211 20.89 22.00 6.71
N PHE A 212 21.85 22.91 6.70
CA PHE A 212 21.64 24.28 7.17
C PHE A 212 20.59 25.02 6.32
N LEU A 213 20.73 25.01 4.99
CA LEU A 213 19.80 25.66 4.06
C LEU A 213 18.39 25.04 4.15
N THR A 214 18.31 23.73 4.34
CA THR A 214 17.05 23.01 4.60
C THR A 214 16.35 23.52 5.86
N ARG A 215 17.07 23.63 6.98
CA ARG A 215 16.51 24.13 8.26
C ARG A 215 16.00 25.57 8.17
N ARG A 216 16.54 26.35 7.24
CA ARG A 216 16.11 27.72 6.94
C ARG A 216 14.95 27.78 5.94
N SER A 217 14.41 26.63 5.51
CA SER A 217 13.31 26.51 4.53
C SER A 217 13.60 27.27 3.23
N ASN A 218 14.82 27.11 2.72
CA ASN A 218 15.23 27.77 1.48
C ASN A 218 14.45 27.20 0.27
N THR A 219 13.65 28.03 -0.38
CA THR A 219 12.80 27.62 -1.51
C THR A 219 13.57 27.34 -2.79
N GLU A 220 14.74 27.96 -2.97
CA GLU A 220 15.59 27.71 -4.15
C GLU A 220 16.26 26.34 -4.05
N LEU A 221 16.64 25.91 -2.83
CA LEU A 221 17.17 24.57 -2.60
C LEU A 221 16.18 23.51 -3.08
N GLU A 222 14.92 23.61 -2.67
CA GLU A 222 13.87 22.67 -3.07
C GLU A 222 13.73 22.60 -4.60
N LYS A 223 13.62 23.75 -5.27
CA LYS A 223 13.51 23.82 -6.74
C LYS A 223 14.71 23.20 -7.45
N VAL A 224 15.93 23.51 -7.02
CA VAL A 224 17.17 23.03 -7.64
C VAL A 224 17.29 21.52 -7.46
N VAL A 225 17.11 21.03 -6.24
CA VAL A 225 17.21 19.60 -5.91
C VAL A 225 16.17 18.80 -6.68
N SER A 226 14.89 19.24 -6.68
CA SER A 226 13.84 18.54 -7.41
C SER A 226 14.08 18.51 -8.93
N ARG A 227 14.57 19.61 -9.51
CA ARG A 227 14.92 19.67 -10.92
C ARG A 227 16.05 18.70 -11.26
N MET A 228 17.18 18.79 -10.54
CA MET A 228 18.34 17.93 -10.77
C MET A 228 18.03 16.44 -10.60
N ILE A 229 17.24 16.08 -9.56
CA ILE A 229 16.82 14.69 -9.35
C ILE A 229 15.94 14.20 -10.51
N LYS A 230 14.94 14.99 -10.93
CA LYS A 230 14.05 14.62 -12.05
C LYS A 230 14.83 14.50 -13.37
N ASP A 231 15.66 15.49 -13.69
CA ASP A 231 16.50 15.49 -14.89
C ASP A 231 17.48 14.30 -14.91
N SER A 232 18.04 13.93 -13.76
CA SER A 232 18.89 12.75 -13.62
C SER A 232 18.09 11.47 -13.83
N LEU A 233 16.92 11.32 -13.21
CA LEU A 233 16.09 10.12 -13.31
C LEU A 233 15.46 9.94 -14.70
N ASP A 234 15.25 11.00 -15.46
CA ASP A 234 14.79 10.93 -16.85
C ASP A 234 15.93 10.65 -17.85
N SER A 235 17.19 10.71 -17.41
CA SER A 235 18.32 10.39 -18.27
C SER A 235 18.42 8.88 -18.58
N SER A 236 18.67 8.57 -19.85
CA SER A 236 18.93 7.21 -20.32
C SER A 236 20.43 6.94 -20.40
N ALA A 237 20.86 5.75 -19.98
CA ALA A 237 22.25 5.31 -20.16
C ALA A 237 22.60 5.18 -21.65
N LYS A 238 23.78 5.66 -22.04
CA LYS A 238 24.39 5.39 -23.35
C LYS A 238 25.47 4.32 -23.13
N ASP A 239 25.35 3.18 -23.79
CA ASP A 239 26.26 2.02 -23.62
C ASP A 239 26.44 1.59 -22.15
N GLY A 240 25.39 1.69 -21.34
CA GLY A 240 25.41 1.35 -19.92
C GLY A 240 26.05 2.42 -19.01
N VAL A 241 26.50 3.55 -19.56
CA VAL A 241 27.07 4.66 -18.82
C VAL A 241 26.07 5.82 -18.73
N PHE A 242 25.82 6.29 -17.52
CA PHE A 242 25.04 7.50 -17.30
C PHE A 242 25.94 8.73 -17.37
N GLU A 243 25.61 9.65 -18.27
CA GLU A 243 26.25 10.97 -18.30
C GLU A 243 25.80 11.76 -17.06
N ASN A 244 24.49 11.89 -16.82
CA ASN A 244 23.97 12.55 -15.62
C ASN A 244 24.06 11.63 -14.38
N LEU A 245 24.76 12.08 -13.33
CA LEU A 245 24.94 11.35 -12.06
C LEU A 245 24.38 12.14 -10.86
N ASP A 246 23.52 13.14 -11.07
CA ASP A 246 23.07 14.03 -10.01
C ASP A 246 22.30 13.25 -8.92
N PHE A 247 21.50 12.24 -9.29
CA PHE A 247 20.83 11.36 -8.32
C PHE A 247 21.84 10.63 -7.43
N VAL A 248 22.91 10.07 -8.02
CA VAL A 248 23.97 9.36 -7.28
C VAL A 248 24.73 10.33 -6.38
N PHE A 249 24.94 11.57 -6.83
CA PHE A 249 25.52 12.64 -6.02
C PHE A 249 24.65 12.97 -4.79
N PHE A 250 23.34 13.14 -4.95
CA PHE A 250 22.44 13.36 -3.80
C PHE A 250 22.38 12.15 -2.88
N PHE A 251 22.38 10.93 -3.43
CA PHE A 251 22.48 9.71 -2.63
C PHE A 251 23.79 9.67 -1.85
N LYS A 252 24.91 10.12 -2.43
CA LYS A 252 26.18 10.25 -1.72
C LYS A 252 26.08 11.26 -0.57
N LEU A 253 25.42 12.40 -0.74
CA LEU A 253 25.18 13.36 0.36
C LEU A 253 24.34 12.77 1.50
N VAL A 254 23.41 11.87 1.19
CA VAL A 254 22.65 11.10 2.19
C VAL A 254 23.57 10.20 3.02
N THR A 255 24.61 9.61 2.42
CA THR A 255 25.60 8.83 3.18
C THR A 255 26.39 9.66 4.19
N CYS A 256 26.47 10.98 3.98
CA CYS A 256 27.12 11.91 4.90
C CYS A 256 26.20 12.36 6.05
N SER A 257 24.87 12.37 5.84
CA SER A 257 23.90 12.81 6.84
C SER A 257 22.51 12.22 6.62
N VAL A 258 21.97 11.62 7.69
CA VAL A 258 20.59 11.11 7.74
C VAL A 258 19.55 12.23 7.55
N GLU A 259 19.85 13.44 8.00
CA GLU A 259 18.91 14.57 7.90
C GLU A 259 18.64 14.94 6.43
N THR A 260 19.67 14.79 5.58
CA THR A 260 19.58 14.95 4.13
C THR A 260 18.53 14.00 3.54
N LEU A 261 18.48 12.74 3.99
CA LEU A 261 17.49 11.75 3.51
C LEU A 261 16.05 12.20 3.76
N ARG A 262 15.76 12.63 5.00
CA ARG A 262 14.41 13.07 5.39
C ARG A 262 13.96 14.26 4.55
N CYS A 263 14.88 15.21 4.35
CA CYS A 263 14.64 16.38 3.51
C CYS A 263 14.31 15.98 2.06
N LEU A 264 15.17 15.14 1.45
CA LEU A 264 15.01 14.74 0.05
C LEU A 264 13.69 14.03 -0.21
N ILE A 265 13.29 13.08 0.65
CA ILE A 265 12.03 12.35 0.47
C ILE A 265 10.84 13.27 0.66
N ARG A 266 10.85 14.11 1.70
CA ARG A 266 9.74 15.04 1.97
C ARG A 266 9.55 16.06 0.84
N GLN A 267 10.64 16.59 0.29
CA GLN A 267 10.60 17.58 -0.79
C GLN A 267 10.29 16.98 -2.16
N ASN A 268 10.55 15.68 -2.36
CA ASN A 268 10.41 15.00 -3.64
C ASN A 268 9.43 13.83 -3.57
N ALA A 269 8.41 13.93 -2.70
CA ALA A 269 7.44 12.87 -2.52
C ALA A 269 6.64 12.59 -3.81
N ASP A 270 6.47 13.60 -4.65
CA ASP A 270 5.86 13.51 -5.99
C ASP A 270 6.72 12.71 -6.98
N ALA A 271 8.04 12.75 -6.83
CA ALA A 271 8.98 11.98 -7.63
C ALA A 271 9.16 10.54 -7.12
N ALA A 272 8.70 10.23 -5.90
CA ALA A 272 8.78 8.90 -5.32
C ALA A 272 7.75 7.96 -5.97
N THR A 273 8.15 7.32 -7.08
CA THR A 273 7.36 6.30 -7.78
C THR A 273 8.17 5.03 -7.98
N PRO A 274 7.54 3.84 -8.11
CA PRO A 274 8.24 2.58 -8.40
C PRO A 274 9.22 2.68 -9.58
N SER A 275 8.82 3.36 -10.66
CA SER A 275 9.66 3.61 -11.84
C SER A 275 10.90 4.43 -11.49
N ASN A 276 10.74 5.53 -10.74
CA ASN A 276 11.86 6.39 -10.36
C ASN A 276 12.80 5.71 -9.35
N PHE A 277 12.26 4.91 -8.41
CA PHE A 277 13.08 4.07 -7.55
C PHE A 277 13.92 3.08 -8.36
N PHE A 278 13.33 2.42 -9.36
CA PHE A 278 14.06 1.54 -10.26
C PHE A 278 15.18 2.27 -11.00
N ARG A 279 14.88 3.43 -11.61
CA ARG A 279 15.88 4.24 -12.34
C ARG A 279 17.00 4.72 -11.43
N GLY A 280 16.68 5.12 -10.20
CA GLY A 280 17.66 5.51 -9.19
C GLY A 280 18.58 4.36 -8.76
N ILE A 281 18.02 3.17 -8.49
CA ILE A 281 18.80 1.96 -8.18
C ILE A 281 19.71 1.59 -9.36
N ARG A 282 19.18 1.65 -10.59
CA ARG A 282 19.96 1.41 -11.82
C ARG A 282 21.15 2.35 -11.93
N GLN A 283 20.98 3.64 -11.65
CA GLN A 283 22.09 4.61 -11.63
C GLN A 283 23.11 4.31 -10.53
N LEU A 284 22.66 3.97 -9.31
CA LEU A 284 23.55 3.57 -8.21
C LEU A 284 24.38 2.33 -8.54
N MET A 285 23.80 1.37 -9.25
CA MET A 285 24.49 0.15 -9.70
C MET A 285 25.47 0.41 -10.85
N SER A 286 25.40 1.55 -11.53
CA SER A 286 26.33 1.93 -12.62
C SER A 286 27.65 2.50 -12.12
N VAL A 287 27.76 2.84 -10.83
CA VAL A 287 28.93 3.44 -10.20
C VAL A 287 29.55 2.44 -9.21
N ASP A 288 30.87 2.45 -9.08
CA ASP A 288 31.55 1.61 -8.09
C ASP A 288 31.04 1.92 -6.68
N GLN A 289 30.61 0.88 -5.97
CA GLN A 289 30.04 1.00 -4.64
C GLN A 289 30.97 1.76 -3.67
N ARG A 290 32.30 1.61 -3.80
CA ARG A 290 33.28 2.25 -2.90
C ARG A 290 33.24 3.78 -2.97
N LEU A 291 32.79 4.34 -4.10
CA LEU A 291 32.65 5.79 -4.30
C LEU A 291 31.45 6.34 -3.52
N VAL A 292 30.40 5.53 -3.38
CA VAL A 292 29.15 5.89 -2.71
C VAL A 292 29.21 5.50 -1.23
N LEU A 293 29.39 4.21 -0.95
CA LEU A 293 29.49 3.60 0.37
C LEU A 293 30.82 2.84 0.51
N SER A 294 31.80 3.44 1.17
CA SER A 294 33.14 2.85 1.34
C SER A 294 33.21 1.78 2.43
N SER A 295 32.35 1.86 3.45
CA SER A 295 32.45 1.05 4.68
C SER A 295 31.34 0.01 4.85
N MET A 296 30.30 0.02 4.01
CA MET A 296 29.15 -0.87 4.21
C MET A 296 28.44 -1.30 2.92
N PRO A 297 27.80 -2.49 2.90
CA PRO A 297 26.92 -2.93 1.83
C PRO A 297 25.69 -2.03 1.66
N TYR A 298 25.22 -1.86 0.42
CA TYR A 298 23.98 -1.13 0.12
C TYR A 298 22.75 -1.65 0.90
N MET A 299 22.66 -2.96 1.13
CA MET A 299 21.52 -3.54 1.84
C MET A 299 21.48 -3.13 3.32
N GLU A 300 22.63 -3.17 4.00
CA GLU A 300 22.71 -2.77 5.40
C GLU A 300 22.49 -1.27 5.56
N PHE A 301 22.94 -0.49 4.57
CA PHE A 301 22.67 0.94 4.52
C PHE A 301 21.17 1.22 4.30
N ALA A 302 20.52 0.50 3.38
CA ALA A 302 19.08 0.64 3.14
C ALA A 302 18.25 0.36 4.40
N LYS A 303 18.61 -0.67 5.19
CA LYS A 303 17.96 -0.93 6.49
C LYS A 303 18.16 0.21 7.48
N GLN A 304 19.36 0.80 7.55
CA GLN A 304 19.63 1.97 8.40
C GLN A 304 18.84 3.19 7.95
N MET A 305 18.75 3.43 6.64
CA MET A 305 17.95 4.51 6.05
C MET A 305 16.48 4.37 6.46
N VAL A 306 15.88 3.19 6.27
CA VAL A 306 14.49 2.88 6.64
C VAL A 306 14.21 3.20 8.10
N ARG A 307 15.10 2.80 9.02
CA ARG A 307 14.97 3.08 10.46
C ARG A 307 15.09 4.55 10.82
N ALA A 308 15.70 5.34 9.95
CA ALA A 308 15.98 6.73 10.19
C ALA A 308 14.92 7.68 9.61
N LEU A 309 14.04 7.19 8.74
CA LEU A 309 12.93 7.95 8.18
C LEU A 309 11.93 8.37 9.27
N ASP A 310 11.38 9.58 9.12
CA ASP A 310 10.18 9.96 9.83
C ASP A 310 8.95 9.21 9.27
N VAL A 311 7.85 9.22 10.01
CA VAL A 311 6.68 8.39 9.72
C VAL A 311 6.01 8.76 8.38
N GLN A 312 6.04 10.04 7.98
CA GLN A 312 5.46 10.48 6.70
C GLN A 312 6.32 9.98 5.53
N SER A 313 7.63 10.21 5.61
CA SER A 313 8.59 9.71 4.62
C SER A 313 8.57 8.19 4.50
N LEU A 314 8.40 7.48 5.62
CA LEU A 314 8.27 6.02 5.65
C LEU A 314 7.03 5.54 4.89
N SER A 315 5.90 6.26 4.95
CA SER A 315 4.67 5.88 4.23
C SER A 315 4.87 5.93 2.71
N VAL A 316 5.48 7.02 2.23
CA VAL A 316 5.78 7.21 0.80
C VAL A 316 6.71 6.11 0.28
N VAL A 317 7.78 5.83 1.04
CA VAL A 317 8.74 4.77 0.70
C VAL A 317 8.07 3.38 0.76
N PHE A 318 7.25 3.12 1.79
CA PHE A 318 6.55 1.85 1.95
C PHE A 318 5.59 1.58 0.81
N SER A 319 4.81 2.57 0.38
CA SER A 319 3.93 2.50 -0.79
C SER A 319 4.68 2.03 -2.03
N CYS A 320 5.77 2.70 -2.37
CA CYS A 320 6.56 2.39 -3.57
C CYS A 320 7.21 1.01 -3.50
N ILE A 321 7.81 0.67 -2.37
CA ILE A 321 8.53 -0.59 -2.18
C ILE A 321 7.56 -1.77 -2.20
N MET A 322 6.38 -1.65 -1.60
CA MET A 322 5.35 -2.69 -1.64
C MET A 322 4.84 -2.93 -3.06
N GLU A 323 4.59 -1.88 -3.84
CA GLU A 323 4.21 -2.02 -5.25
C GLU A 323 5.32 -2.68 -6.07
N MET A 324 6.57 -2.24 -5.91
CA MET A 324 7.74 -2.86 -6.54
C MET A 324 7.93 -4.34 -6.17
N ALA A 325 7.56 -4.71 -4.95
CA ALA A 325 7.71 -6.06 -4.43
C ALA A 325 6.63 -7.01 -4.93
N LEU A 326 5.38 -6.55 -4.98
CA LEU A 326 4.21 -7.40 -5.15
C LEU A 326 3.60 -7.34 -6.56
N ASP A 327 3.77 -6.25 -7.31
CA ASP A 327 3.25 -6.15 -8.68
C ASP A 327 4.21 -6.85 -9.66
N PRO A 328 3.83 -7.98 -10.27
CA PRO A 328 4.69 -8.70 -11.19
C PRO A 328 5.00 -7.90 -12.46
N LEU A 329 4.13 -6.98 -12.86
CA LEU A 329 4.20 -6.21 -14.10
C LEU A 329 4.94 -4.87 -13.93
N ILE A 330 5.29 -4.48 -12.71
CA ILE A 330 5.90 -3.17 -12.42
C ILE A 330 7.23 -2.94 -13.17
N PHE A 331 7.95 -4.03 -13.46
CA PHE A 331 9.22 -3.99 -14.19
C PHE A 331 9.11 -4.40 -15.66
N SER A 332 7.90 -4.68 -16.18
CA SER A 332 7.69 -5.15 -17.56
C SER A 332 8.34 -4.23 -18.61
N GLN A 333 8.29 -2.92 -18.39
CA GLN A 333 8.89 -1.91 -19.27
C GLN A 333 10.42 -1.89 -19.22
N PHE A 334 11.03 -2.42 -18.15
CA PHE A 334 12.47 -2.38 -17.90
C PHE A 334 13.17 -3.73 -18.08
N GLU A 335 12.44 -4.84 -18.06
CA GLU A 335 13.00 -6.19 -18.17
C GLU A 335 13.80 -6.42 -19.46
N HIS A 336 13.38 -5.79 -20.56
CA HIS A 336 14.12 -5.85 -21.83
C HIS A 336 15.41 -5.03 -21.83
N GLN A 337 15.52 -4.02 -20.97
CA GLN A 337 16.68 -3.12 -20.91
C GLN A 337 17.76 -3.67 -19.98
N ASP A 338 17.38 -4.08 -18.76
CA ASP A 338 18.33 -4.51 -17.72
C ASP A 338 17.76 -5.68 -16.88
N PRO A 339 17.70 -6.90 -17.45
CA PRO A 339 17.12 -8.05 -16.76
C PRO A 339 17.88 -8.42 -15.47
N GLY A 340 19.20 -8.17 -15.42
CA GLY A 340 20.03 -8.41 -14.25
C GLY A 340 19.67 -7.51 -13.07
N VAL A 341 19.39 -6.22 -13.32
CA VAL A 341 18.99 -5.26 -12.28
C VAL A 341 17.59 -5.60 -11.75
N CYS A 342 16.65 -5.90 -12.66
CA CYS A 342 15.30 -6.32 -12.30
C CYS A 342 15.32 -7.55 -11.39
N ARG A 343 16.12 -8.57 -11.73
CA ARG A 343 16.28 -9.78 -10.92
C ARG A 343 16.86 -9.46 -9.53
N ALA A 344 17.94 -8.68 -9.48
CA ALA A 344 18.60 -8.31 -8.23
C ALA A 344 17.67 -7.54 -7.28
N ILE A 345 16.82 -6.65 -7.82
CA ILE A 345 15.82 -5.91 -7.04
C ILE A 345 14.76 -6.88 -6.50
N ARG A 346 14.15 -7.72 -7.36
CA ARG A 346 13.10 -8.68 -6.94
C ARG A 346 13.57 -9.62 -5.82
N GLU A 347 14.81 -10.10 -5.89
CA GLU A 347 15.39 -11.00 -4.88
C GLU A 347 15.65 -10.30 -3.53
N LYS A 348 16.04 -9.02 -3.56
CA LYS A 348 16.54 -8.31 -2.37
C LYS A 348 15.51 -7.40 -1.71
N ILE A 349 14.48 -6.97 -2.43
CA ILE A 349 13.48 -6.03 -1.92
C ILE A 349 12.67 -6.59 -0.74
N VAL A 350 12.57 -7.92 -0.63
CA VAL A 350 11.93 -8.60 0.52
C VAL A 350 12.58 -8.25 1.85
N LEU A 351 13.90 -8.04 1.87
CA LEU A 351 14.64 -7.69 3.08
C LEU A 351 14.30 -6.27 3.55
N VAL A 352 14.02 -5.37 2.61
CA VAL A 352 13.65 -3.99 2.91
C VAL A 352 12.18 -3.92 3.36
N VAL A 353 11.29 -4.64 2.69
CA VAL A 353 9.89 -4.80 3.11
C VAL A 353 9.82 -5.37 4.53
N ASP A 354 10.59 -6.43 4.82
CA ASP A 354 10.64 -7.05 6.15
C ASP A 354 11.05 -6.04 7.22
N GLU A 355 12.09 -5.25 6.98
CA GLU A 355 12.52 -4.20 7.92
C GLU A 355 11.42 -3.15 8.16
N ILE A 356 10.75 -2.68 7.11
CA ILE A 356 9.65 -1.72 7.24
C ILE A 356 8.49 -2.34 8.03
N VAL A 357 8.05 -3.56 7.68
CA VAL A 357 6.96 -4.25 8.38
C VAL A 357 7.31 -4.49 9.85
N ASN A 358 8.56 -4.83 10.16
CA ASN A 358 9.00 -4.96 11.55
C ASN A 358 8.87 -3.66 12.34
N LEU A 359 9.13 -2.49 11.73
CA LEU A 359 8.89 -1.19 12.35
C LEU A 359 7.40 -0.95 12.59
N ILE A 360 6.54 -1.28 11.62
CA ILE A 360 5.08 -1.13 11.73
C ILE A 360 4.52 -2.02 12.85
N VAL A 361 4.94 -3.29 12.92
CA VAL A 361 4.53 -4.22 13.97
C VAL A 361 4.98 -3.73 15.35
N ARG A 362 6.24 -3.27 15.48
CA ARG A 362 6.73 -2.69 16.74
C ARG A 362 5.91 -1.46 17.14
N ALA A 363 5.59 -0.59 16.19
CA ALA A 363 4.76 0.59 16.45
C ALA A 363 3.38 0.19 16.98
N ALA A 364 2.71 -0.75 16.31
CA ALA A 364 1.39 -1.27 16.70
C ALA A 364 1.34 -1.79 18.14
N HIS A 365 2.38 -2.49 18.60
CA HIS A 365 2.43 -3.05 19.97
C HIS A 365 3.00 -2.09 21.02
N SER A 366 3.75 -1.06 20.62
CA SER A 366 4.41 -0.14 21.56
C SER A 366 3.50 0.93 22.16
N LYS A 367 2.42 1.31 21.46
CA LYS A 367 1.48 2.35 21.90
C LYS A 367 0.06 1.80 21.92
N GLN A 368 -0.58 1.82 23.07
CA GLN A 368 -2.02 1.56 23.16
C GLN A 368 -2.79 2.63 22.36
N ASN A 369 -3.71 2.19 21.51
CA ASN A 369 -4.57 3.04 20.67
C ASN A 369 -3.79 3.95 19.70
N LEU A 370 -2.79 3.41 19.01
CA LEU A 370 -2.09 4.14 17.94
C LEU A 370 -3.09 4.63 16.88
N SER A 371 -3.17 5.95 16.67
CA SER A 371 -4.00 6.53 15.62
C SER A 371 -3.35 6.33 14.24
N ILE A 372 -4.16 6.00 13.25
CA ILE A 372 -3.75 5.87 11.85
C ILE A 372 -3.29 7.21 11.25
N VAL A 373 -3.78 8.33 11.79
CA VAL A 373 -3.35 9.68 11.40
C VAL A 373 -1.92 9.95 11.87
N ASP A 374 -1.58 9.42 13.05
CA ASP A 374 -0.25 9.57 13.64
C ASP A 374 0.76 8.55 13.08
N TYR A 375 0.26 7.47 12.46
CA TYR A 375 1.08 6.44 11.82
C TYR A 375 0.60 6.01 10.43
N PRO A 376 0.73 6.90 9.41
CA PRO A 376 0.32 6.65 8.02
C PRO A 376 0.76 5.31 7.39
N PRO A 377 1.98 4.76 7.63
CA PRO A 377 2.40 3.50 7.01
C PRO A 377 1.44 2.32 7.27
N ALA A 378 0.75 2.33 8.41
CA ALA A 378 -0.25 1.30 8.72
C ALA A 378 -1.55 1.45 7.92
N ALA A 379 -1.86 2.62 7.38
CA ALA A 379 -3.08 2.87 6.61
C ALA A 379 -2.92 2.62 5.09
N GLU A 380 -1.69 2.66 4.58
CA GLU A 380 -1.37 2.68 3.15
C GLU A 380 -2.03 1.56 2.32
N PHE A 381 -2.06 0.33 2.86
CA PHE A 381 -2.68 -0.85 2.25
C PHE A 381 -3.79 -1.45 3.13
N ALA A 382 -4.44 -0.65 3.98
CA ALA A 382 -5.43 -1.14 4.96
C ALA A 382 -6.90 -1.06 4.47
N SER A 383 -7.15 -0.63 3.22
CA SER A 383 -8.49 -0.51 2.66
C SER A 383 -8.57 -0.75 1.15
N GLY A 384 -9.79 -1.12 0.70
CA GLY A 384 -10.17 -1.19 -0.71
C GLY A 384 -9.33 -2.14 -1.56
N LYS A 385 -9.13 -1.77 -2.84
CA LYS A 385 -8.34 -2.52 -3.81
C LYS A 385 -6.89 -2.75 -3.36
N ARG A 386 -6.30 -1.82 -2.60
CA ARG A 386 -4.92 -1.95 -2.09
C ARG A 386 -4.81 -3.00 -0.99
N LEU A 387 -5.82 -3.12 -0.14
CA LEU A 387 -5.90 -4.23 0.82
C LEU A 387 -6.05 -5.57 0.10
N GLN A 388 -6.92 -5.63 -0.91
CA GLN A 388 -7.06 -6.86 -1.68
C GLN A 388 -5.77 -7.25 -2.41
N PHE A 389 -5.04 -6.26 -2.94
CA PHE A 389 -3.75 -6.47 -3.60
C PHE A 389 -2.72 -7.16 -2.71
N VAL A 390 -2.56 -6.73 -1.44
CA VAL A 390 -1.62 -7.38 -0.52
C VAL A 390 -2.11 -8.78 -0.10
N ILE A 391 -3.42 -8.97 0.07
CA ILE A 391 -4.01 -10.28 0.39
C ILE A 391 -3.79 -11.28 -0.76
N ASP A 392 -4.05 -10.85 -1.99
CA ASP A 392 -3.82 -11.67 -3.20
C ASP A 392 -2.33 -12.04 -3.32
N ALA A 393 -1.41 -11.14 -2.96
CA ALA A 393 0.02 -11.45 -2.92
C ALA A 393 0.41 -12.49 -1.85
N ALA A 394 -0.21 -12.44 -0.66
CA ALA A 394 -0.01 -13.46 0.38
C ALA A 394 -0.56 -14.84 -0.03
N ILE A 395 -1.64 -14.85 -0.84
CA ILE A 395 -2.26 -16.06 -1.39
C ILE A 395 -1.38 -16.68 -2.48
N SER A 396 -0.92 -15.86 -3.43
CA SER A 396 -0.27 -16.34 -4.65
C SER A 396 1.24 -16.49 -4.53
N SER A 397 1.89 -15.90 -3.52
CA SER A 397 3.35 -15.83 -3.46
C SER A 397 3.94 -16.20 -2.09
N PRO A 398 4.46 -17.44 -1.93
CA PRO A 398 5.01 -17.93 -0.67
C PRO A 398 6.14 -17.07 -0.05
N PRO A 399 7.08 -16.48 -0.83
CA PRO A 399 8.15 -15.65 -0.25
C PRO A 399 7.62 -14.41 0.50
N TRP A 400 6.47 -13.89 0.09
CA TRP A 400 5.90 -12.66 0.62
C TRP A 400 4.91 -12.88 1.75
N ALA A 401 4.30 -14.08 1.81
CA ALA A 401 3.26 -14.42 2.76
C ALA A 401 3.63 -14.05 4.21
N GLY A 402 4.84 -14.39 4.67
CA GLY A 402 5.27 -14.11 6.04
C GLY A 402 5.39 -12.61 6.38
N SER A 403 5.83 -11.78 5.43
CA SER A 403 5.90 -10.32 5.62
C SER A 403 4.53 -9.66 5.53
N VAL A 404 3.71 -10.07 4.56
CA VAL A 404 2.35 -9.53 4.41
C VAL A 404 1.47 -9.93 5.60
N ILE A 405 1.52 -11.16 6.07
CA ILE A 405 0.74 -11.60 7.24
C ILE A 405 1.09 -10.77 8.48
N ARG A 406 2.38 -10.47 8.71
CA ARG A 406 2.80 -9.59 9.81
C ARG A 406 2.31 -8.15 9.64
N TYR A 407 2.27 -7.65 8.41
CA TYR A 407 1.67 -6.35 8.13
C TYR A 407 0.17 -6.35 8.43
N LEU A 408 -0.58 -7.33 7.91
CA LEU A 408 -2.02 -7.47 8.16
C LEU A 408 -2.35 -7.66 9.65
N HIS A 409 -1.48 -8.36 10.38
CA HIS A 409 -1.54 -8.44 11.84
C HIS A 409 -1.42 -7.06 12.48
N ALA A 410 -0.40 -6.27 12.13
CA ALA A 410 -0.24 -4.92 12.66
C ALA A 410 -1.44 -4.02 12.34
N VAL A 411 -1.97 -4.08 11.11
CA VAL A 411 -3.19 -3.37 10.70
C VAL A 411 -4.37 -3.79 11.60
N SER A 412 -4.53 -5.08 11.85
CA SER A 412 -5.61 -5.60 12.69
C SER A 412 -5.51 -5.14 14.14
N ILE A 413 -4.29 -5.09 14.70
CA ILE A 413 -4.07 -4.57 16.07
C ILE A 413 -4.38 -3.07 16.16
N ILE A 414 -4.06 -2.29 15.12
CA ILE A 414 -4.27 -0.84 15.10
C ILE A 414 -5.76 -0.49 14.91
N TYR A 415 -6.45 -1.15 13.97
CA TYR A 415 -7.85 -0.85 13.65
C TYR A 415 -8.86 -1.62 14.49
N GLY A 416 -8.45 -2.71 15.13
CA GLY A 416 -9.31 -3.54 15.98
C GLY A 416 -9.97 -4.73 15.27
N GLU A 417 -10.82 -5.43 16.02
CA GLU A 417 -11.45 -6.70 15.63
C GLU A 417 -12.25 -6.60 14.33
N ALA A 418 -12.98 -5.51 14.10
CA ALA A 418 -13.77 -5.33 12.87
C ALA A 418 -12.90 -5.35 11.60
N LYS A 419 -11.68 -4.80 11.66
CA LYS A 419 -10.75 -4.83 10.53
C LYS A 419 -10.13 -6.21 10.35
N ALA A 420 -9.82 -6.90 11.45
CA ALA A 420 -9.37 -8.29 11.39
C ALA A 420 -10.42 -9.18 10.72
N ALA A 421 -11.69 -9.00 11.07
CA ALA A 421 -12.82 -9.68 10.44
C ALA A 421 -12.92 -9.35 8.94
N GLU A 422 -12.75 -8.08 8.54
CA GLU A 422 -12.72 -7.71 7.13
C GLU A 422 -11.63 -8.46 6.34
N ILE A 423 -10.42 -8.51 6.89
CA ILE A 423 -9.27 -9.19 6.28
C ILE A 423 -9.56 -10.69 6.12
N ILE A 424 -10.15 -11.34 7.14
CA ILE A 424 -10.57 -12.74 7.07
C ILE A 424 -11.57 -12.96 5.91
N CYS A 425 -12.60 -12.13 5.82
CA CYS A 425 -13.58 -12.21 4.75
C CYS A 425 -12.93 -12.05 3.36
N ARG A 426 -12.02 -11.08 3.20
CA ARG A 426 -11.28 -10.86 1.95
C ARG A 426 -10.40 -12.06 1.57
N PHE A 427 -9.79 -12.75 2.53
CA PHE A 427 -9.11 -14.03 2.28
C PHE A 427 -10.09 -15.12 1.80
N ILE A 428 -11.23 -15.29 2.48
CA ILE A 428 -12.25 -16.29 2.11
C ILE A 428 -12.77 -16.04 0.68
N VAL A 429 -12.93 -14.78 0.28
CA VAL A 429 -13.37 -14.41 -1.07
C VAL A 429 -12.24 -14.54 -2.11
N GLY A 430 -11.00 -14.25 -1.73
CA GLY A 430 -9.83 -14.20 -2.62
C GLY A 430 -9.18 -15.56 -2.94
N CYS A 431 -9.24 -16.53 -2.03
CA CYS A 431 -8.59 -17.83 -2.20
C CYS A 431 -9.27 -18.66 -3.31
N VAL A 432 -8.53 -18.98 -4.38
CA VAL A 432 -9.04 -19.80 -5.49
C VAL A 432 -8.83 -21.29 -5.25
N GLU A 433 -7.65 -21.67 -4.72
CA GLU A 433 -7.29 -23.05 -4.45
C GLU A 433 -7.39 -23.36 -2.95
N ALA A 434 -7.77 -24.59 -2.60
CA ALA A 434 -7.88 -25.00 -1.20
C ALA A 434 -6.55 -24.83 -0.44
N GLN A 435 -5.40 -25.08 -1.09
CA GLN A 435 -4.08 -24.92 -0.48
C GLN A 435 -3.79 -23.46 -0.09
N SER A 436 -4.34 -22.49 -0.82
CA SER A 436 -4.19 -21.06 -0.52
C SER A 436 -4.83 -20.65 0.81
N LEU A 437 -5.81 -21.41 1.33
CA LEU A 437 -6.40 -21.17 2.65
C LEU A 437 -5.40 -21.36 3.80
N SER A 438 -4.24 -21.98 3.55
CA SER A 438 -3.13 -22.01 4.52
C SER A 438 -2.63 -20.60 4.87
N ALA A 439 -2.69 -19.64 3.94
CA ALA A 439 -2.33 -18.24 4.21
C ALA A 439 -3.32 -17.58 5.18
N LEU A 440 -4.63 -17.86 5.04
CA LEU A 440 -5.64 -17.44 6.00
C LEU A 440 -5.39 -18.08 7.38
N CYS A 441 -5.08 -19.38 7.43
CA CYS A 441 -4.79 -20.06 8.69
C CYS A 441 -3.56 -19.45 9.38
N ALA A 442 -2.51 -19.13 8.62
CA ALA A 442 -1.33 -18.45 9.15
C ALA A 442 -1.66 -17.04 9.69
N PHE A 443 -2.56 -16.30 9.03
CA PHE A 443 -3.07 -15.04 9.57
C PHE A 443 -3.91 -15.24 10.84
N LEU A 444 -4.79 -16.24 10.88
CA LEU A 444 -5.59 -16.57 12.07
C LEU A 444 -4.72 -16.91 13.27
N THR A 445 -3.61 -17.64 13.09
CA THR A 445 -2.62 -17.91 14.14
C THR A 445 -2.11 -16.61 14.79
N THR A 446 -1.96 -15.53 14.02
CA THR A 446 -1.46 -14.25 14.55
C THR A 446 -2.52 -13.45 15.31
N ILE A 447 -3.79 -13.55 14.91
CA ILE A 447 -4.83 -12.62 15.37
C ILE A 447 -5.80 -13.21 16.39
N VAL A 448 -6.09 -14.51 16.33
CA VAL A 448 -6.99 -15.20 17.28
C VAL A 448 -6.56 -15.03 18.74
N PRO A 449 -5.25 -15.02 19.09
CA PRO A 449 -4.82 -14.73 20.46
C PRO A 449 -5.26 -13.35 20.99
N TYR A 450 -5.48 -12.37 20.10
CA TYR A 450 -5.91 -11.02 20.45
C TYR A 450 -7.43 -10.85 20.34
N TYR A 451 -8.05 -11.49 19.35
CA TYR A 451 -9.49 -11.45 19.09
C TYR A 451 -10.08 -12.87 18.99
N PRO A 452 -10.37 -13.54 20.12
CA PRO A 452 -10.80 -14.94 20.13
C PRO A 452 -12.15 -15.22 19.45
N ASN A 453 -12.96 -14.18 19.20
CA ASN A 453 -14.27 -14.29 18.55
C ASN A 453 -14.28 -13.70 17.13
N VAL A 454 -13.12 -13.36 16.55
CA VAL A 454 -13.03 -12.64 15.27
C VAL A 454 -13.75 -13.37 14.12
N MET A 455 -13.78 -14.70 14.13
CA MET A 455 -14.51 -15.50 13.13
C MET A 455 -16.02 -15.24 13.16
N ARG A 456 -16.59 -14.99 14.34
CA ARG A 456 -18.01 -14.61 14.48
C ARG A 456 -18.28 -13.30 13.74
N THR A 457 -17.47 -12.28 14.06
CA THR A 457 -17.53 -10.95 13.45
C THR A 457 -17.29 -11.00 11.93
N ALA A 458 -16.41 -11.90 11.47
CA ALA A 458 -16.19 -12.17 10.05
C ALA A 458 -17.45 -12.76 9.39
N TYR A 459 -18.10 -13.75 10.00
CA TYR A 459 -19.33 -14.33 9.43
C TYR A 459 -20.50 -13.36 9.34
N GLU A 460 -20.65 -12.47 10.32
CA GLU A 460 -21.68 -11.41 10.31
C GLU A 460 -21.49 -10.42 9.14
N SER A 461 -20.25 -10.21 8.69
CA SER A 461 -19.90 -9.24 7.64
C SER A 461 -19.57 -9.86 6.27
N LEU A 462 -19.46 -11.19 6.18
CA LEU A 462 -18.91 -11.90 5.02
C LEU A 462 -19.64 -11.59 3.71
N THR A 463 -20.98 -11.65 3.68
CA THR A 463 -21.74 -11.43 2.45
C THR A 463 -21.66 -9.99 1.96
N ASN A 464 -21.62 -9.02 2.88
CA ASN A 464 -21.44 -7.62 2.54
C ASN A 464 -20.04 -7.39 1.93
N ILE A 465 -19.01 -7.95 2.55
CA ILE A 465 -17.63 -7.82 2.06
C ILE A 465 -17.45 -8.54 0.72
N MET A 466 -18.06 -9.71 0.53
CA MET A 466 -18.06 -10.42 -0.76
C MET A 466 -18.57 -9.52 -1.89
N LYS A 467 -19.72 -8.85 -1.69
CA LYS A 467 -20.27 -7.90 -2.66
C LYS A 467 -19.31 -6.75 -2.95
N VAL A 468 -18.72 -6.18 -1.90
CA VAL A 468 -17.72 -5.09 -2.05
C VAL A 468 -16.53 -5.58 -2.89
N VAL A 469 -15.96 -6.74 -2.58
CA VAL A 469 -14.81 -7.30 -3.32
C VAL A 469 -15.18 -7.61 -4.78
N ASP A 470 -16.36 -8.20 -5.03
CA ASP A 470 -16.83 -8.49 -6.39
C ASP A 470 -16.97 -7.20 -7.22
N THR A 471 -17.51 -6.13 -6.62
CA THR A 471 -17.58 -4.81 -7.28
C THR A 471 -16.20 -4.16 -7.48
N GLU A 472 -15.27 -4.31 -6.54
CA GLU A 472 -13.91 -3.78 -6.64
C GLU A 472 -13.10 -4.45 -7.77
N LYS A 473 -13.31 -5.76 -7.97
CA LYS A 473 -12.63 -6.57 -8.98
C LYS A 473 -13.30 -6.52 -10.36
N ASP A 474 -14.41 -5.78 -10.50
CA ASP A 474 -15.20 -5.67 -11.74
C ASP A 474 -15.57 -7.05 -12.33
N VAL A 475 -15.90 -8.00 -11.43
CA VAL A 475 -16.22 -9.37 -11.84
C VAL A 475 -17.69 -9.41 -12.23
N ALA A 476 -17.97 -9.81 -13.46
CA ALA A 476 -19.33 -9.97 -13.96
C ALA A 476 -20.15 -11.07 -13.25
N LYS A 477 -19.48 -11.95 -12.47
CA LYS A 477 -20.08 -13.10 -11.79
C LYS A 477 -19.74 -13.08 -10.31
N SER A 478 -20.71 -13.44 -9.46
CA SER A 478 -20.52 -13.48 -8.01
C SER A 478 -19.46 -14.51 -7.59
N SER A 479 -18.63 -14.17 -6.60
CA SER A 479 -17.67 -15.09 -5.98
C SER A 479 -18.33 -16.12 -5.04
N ILE A 480 -19.66 -16.18 -4.95
CA ILE A 480 -20.39 -17.02 -4.00
C ILE A 480 -19.99 -18.51 -4.06
N LEU A 481 -19.82 -19.09 -5.24
CA LEU A 481 -19.40 -20.50 -5.39
C LEU A 481 -18.05 -20.75 -4.70
N ARG A 482 -17.11 -19.82 -4.86
CA ARG A 482 -15.77 -19.88 -4.24
C ARG A 482 -15.87 -19.75 -2.73
N VAL A 483 -16.69 -18.82 -2.24
CA VAL A 483 -16.93 -18.61 -0.81
C VAL A 483 -17.51 -19.88 -0.15
N LEU A 484 -18.52 -20.51 -0.76
CA LEU A 484 -19.10 -21.76 -0.25
C LEU A 484 -18.05 -22.86 -0.12
N ASN A 485 -17.25 -23.06 -1.17
CA ASN A 485 -16.20 -24.07 -1.19
C ASN A 485 -15.12 -23.79 -0.14
N ASN A 486 -14.71 -22.54 0.04
CA ASN A 486 -13.71 -22.16 1.03
C ASN A 486 -14.19 -22.34 2.47
N ILE A 487 -15.44 -21.98 2.77
CA ILE A 487 -16.03 -22.23 4.10
C ILE A 487 -16.09 -23.74 4.35
N ARG A 488 -16.54 -24.53 3.36
CA ARG A 488 -16.59 -25.99 3.48
C ARG A 488 -15.23 -26.57 3.84
N VAL A 489 -14.18 -26.22 3.08
CA VAL A 489 -12.81 -26.71 3.31
C VAL A 489 -12.31 -26.32 4.71
N LEU A 490 -12.56 -25.09 5.16
CA LEU A 490 -12.19 -24.65 6.51
C LEU A 490 -12.89 -25.49 7.60
N LEU A 491 -14.17 -25.81 7.41
CA LEU A 491 -14.93 -26.64 8.35
C LEU A 491 -14.48 -28.10 8.34
N GLU A 492 -14.12 -28.65 7.17
CA GLU A 492 -13.53 -29.99 7.02
C GLU A 492 -12.17 -30.06 7.74
N TRP A 493 -11.32 -29.05 7.56
CA TRP A 493 -10.01 -28.97 8.24
C TRP A 493 -10.16 -28.90 9.76
N GLU A 494 -11.12 -28.15 10.29
CA GLU A 494 -11.37 -28.12 11.73
C GLU A 494 -11.86 -29.48 12.27
N GLN A 495 -12.69 -30.21 11.51
CA GLN A 495 -13.18 -31.56 11.91
C GLN A 495 -12.06 -32.59 11.94
N THR A 496 -11.21 -32.57 10.92
CA THR A 496 -10.16 -33.58 10.68
C THR A 496 -8.88 -33.30 11.45
N ALA A 497 -8.71 -32.09 11.97
CA ALA A 497 -7.54 -31.71 12.76
C ALA A 497 -7.42 -32.52 14.06
N GLU A 498 -6.18 -32.85 14.44
CA GLU A 498 -5.85 -33.38 15.76
C GLU A 498 -6.10 -32.33 16.86
N ASP A 499 -6.36 -32.77 18.10
CA ASP A 499 -6.63 -31.88 19.24
C ASP A 499 -5.46 -30.93 19.60
N SER A 500 -4.25 -31.28 19.16
CA SER A 500 -3.02 -30.52 19.34
C SER A 500 -2.83 -29.38 18.34
N LEU A 501 -3.60 -29.35 17.24
CA LEU A 501 -3.43 -28.36 16.18
C LEU A 501 -4.16 -27.05 16.49
N GLN A 502 -3.54 -25.93 16.12
CA GLN A 502 -4.09 -24.58 16.31
C GLN A 502 -5.47 -24.38 15.66
N LEU A 503 -5.76 -25.14 14.59
CA LEU A 503 -7.03 -25.11 13.85
C LEU A 503 -8.27 -25.26 14.75
N LYS A 504 -8.21 -26.09 15.82
CA LYS A 504 -9.35 -26.25 16.75
C LYS A 504 -9.61 -25.03 17.63
N TYR A 505 -8.64 -24.16 17.79
CA TYR A 505 -8.74 -22.96 18.62
C TYR A 505 -9.25 -21.75 17.82
N PHE A 506 -9.31 -21.84 16.49
CA PHE A 506 -9.78 -20.74 15.64
C PHE A 506 -11.30 -20.54 15.65
N ARG A 507 -12.07 -21.53 16.14
CA ARG A 507 -13.54 -21.49 16.16
C ARG A 507 -14.12 -21.22 14.78
N LEU A 508 -13.72 -22.04 13.81
CA LEU A 508 -14.17 -21.92 12.42
C LEU A 508 -15.65 -22.30 12.28
N TYR A 509 -16.18 -23.14 13.17
CA TYR A 509 -17.60 -23.41 13.20
C TYR A 509 -18.42 -22.14 13.57
N PRO A 510 -19.43 -21.74 12.77
CA PRO A 510 -20.17 -20.49 12.98
C PRO A 510 -21.02 -20.45 14.28
N ASP A 511 -21.38 -21.61 14.86
CA ASP A 511 -22.18 -21.73 16.09
C ASP A 511 -23.39 -20.77 16.13
N ALA A 512 -23.31 -19.69 16.92
CA ALA A 512 -24.40 -18.72 17.07
C ALA A 512 -24.75 -17.94 15.78
N THR A 513 -23.80 -17.76 14.85
CA THR A 513 -24.04 -17.03 13.59
C THR A 513 -24.53 -17.92 12.46
N PHE A 514 -24.68 -19.24 12.70
CA PHE A 514 -25.10 -20.20 11.68
C PHE A 514 -26.33 -19.74 10.90
N GLY A 515 -27.41 -19.38 11.61
CA GLY A 515 -28.68 -19.01 10.96
C GLY A 515 -28.57 -17.77 10.07
N GLU A 516 -27.82 -16.75 10.51
CA GLU A 516 -27.64 -15.51 9.75
C GLU A 516 -26.72 -15.75 8.54
N LEU A 517 -25.58 -16.40 8.75
CA LEU A 517 -24.61 -16.71 7.70
C LEU A 517 -25.26 -17.55 6.58
N TYR A 518 -25.91 -18.66 6.93
CA TYR A 518 -26.45 -19.59 5.93
C TYR A 518 -27.60 -18.97 5.16
N THR A 519 -28.50 -18.23 5.82
CA THR A 519 -29.61 -17.58 5.11
C THR A 519 -29.16 -16.46 4.19
N ASN A 520 -28.08 -15.75 4.53
CA ASN A 520 -27.49 -14.73 3.67
C ASN A 520 -26.73 -15.36 2.48
N LEU A 521 -25.93 -16.40 2.72
CA LEU A 521 -25.25 -17.12 1.63
C LEU A 521 -26.26 -17.75 0.66
N LEU A 522 -27.28 -18.45 1.16
CA LEU A 522 -28.30 -19.07 0.33
C LEU A 522 -29.13 -18.07 -0.45
N TYR A 523 -29.36 -16.87 0.08
CA TYR A 523 -30.00 -15.81 -0.67
C TYR A 523 -29.17 -15.42 -1.91
N GLU A 524 -27.86 -15.23 -1.77
CA GLU A 524 -26.97 -14.94 -2.90
C GLU A 524 -26.85 -16.12 -3.87
N VAL A 525 -26.85 -17.35 -3.36
CA VAL A 525 -26.86 -18.57 -4.20
C VAL A 525 -28.10 -18.63 -5.07
N LEU A 526 -29.28 -18.38 -4.49
CA LEU A 526 -30.55 -18.43 -5.23
C LEU A 526 -30.55 -17.38 -6.35
N ASN A 527 -30.20 -16.13 -6.04
CA ASN A 527 -30.13 -15.07 -7.06
C ASN A 527 -29.15 -15.46 -8.18
N THR A 528 -27.95 -15.91 -7.82
CA THR A 528 -26.92 -16.30 -8.81
C THR A 528 -27.36 -17.51 -9.64
N ALA A 529 -28.01 -18.50 -9.03
CA ALA A 529 -28.48 -19.69 -9.73
C ALA A 529 -29.63 -19.36 -10.69
N GLU A 530 -30.56 -18.48 -10.30
CA GLU A 530 -31.63 -17.99 -11.17
C GLU A 530 -31.08 -17.20 -12.36
N ASP A 531 -30.12 -16.31 -12.11
CA ASP A 531 -29.42 -15.56 -13.16
C ASP A 531 -28.68 -16.51 -14.13
N CYS A 532 -28.01 -17.55 -13.61
CA CYS A 532 -27.36 -18.57 -14.43
C CYS A 532 -28.38 -19.35 -15.29
N ILE A 533 -29.55 -19.70 -14.74
CA ILE A 533 -30.60 -20.39 -15.49
C ILE A 533 -31.16 -19.50 -16.61
N ALA A 534 -31.35 -18.20 -16.33
CA ALA A 534 -31.79 -17.21 -17.31
C ALA A 534 -30.75 -17.00 -18.42
N ALA A 535 -29.46 -17.00 -18.07
CA ALA A 535 -28.33 -16.89 -18.99
C ALA A 535 -27.95 -18.22 -19.69
N ASN A 536 -28.66 -19.31 -19.41
CA ASN A 536 -28.39 -20.67 -19.92
C ASN A 536 -27.02 -21.26 -19.49
N GLU A 537 -26.48 -20.84 -18.36
CA GLU A 537 -25.23 -21.32 -17.76
C GLU A 537 -25.48 -22.49 -16.77
N MET A 538 -26.03 -23.59 -17.29
CA MET A 538 -26.50 -24.72 -16.47
C MET A 538 -25.42 -25.33 -15.57
N GLN A 539 -24.18 -25.44 -16.04
CA GLN A 539 -23.08 -26.00 -15.26
C GLN A 539 -22.83 -25.21 -13.97
N MET A 540 -22.82 -23.88 -14.05
CA MET A 540 -22.60 -23.01 -12.89
C MET A 540 -23.74 -23.15 -11.87
N ALA A 541 -24.99 -23.24 -12.33
CA ALA A 541 -26.14 -23.46 -11.45
C ALA A 541 -26.07 -24.83 -10.76
N MET A 542 -25.66 -25.89 -11.46
CA MET A 542 -25.41 -27.21 -10.86
C MET A 542 -24.28 -27.17 -9.83
N ASP A 543 -23.17 -26.50 -10.13
CA ASP A 543 -22.03 -26.37 -9.22
C ASP A 543 -22.42 -25.64 -7.93
N LEU A 544 -23.29 -24.64 -8.01
CA LEU A 544 -23.85 -23.94 -6.84
C LEU A 544 -24.71 -24.86 -5.97
N VAL A 545 -25.60 -25.66 -6.58
CA VAL A 545 -26.43 -26.64 -5.85
C VAL A 545 -25.56 -27.66 -5.12
N LEU A 546 -24.56 -28.21 -5.81
CA LEU A 546 -23.59 -29.15 -5.22
C LEU A 546 -22.77 -28.51 -4.11
N ALA A 547 -22.32 -27.27 -4.27
CA ALA A 547 -21.55 -26.57 -3.25
C ALA A 547 -22.37 -26.36 -1.96
N VAL A 548 -23.66 -26.05 -2.08
CA VAL A 548 -24.57 -25.97 -0.91
C VAL A 548 -24.75 -27.34 -0.27
N SER A 549 -24.98 -28.41 -1.06
CA SER A 549 -25.09 -29.78 -0.56
C SER A 549 -23.88 -30.15 0.31
N ARG A 550 -22.69 -30.00 -0.25
CA ARG A 550 -21.42 -30.36 0.39
C ARG A 550 -21.13 -29.48 1.62
N LEU A 551 -21.49 -28.20 1.60
CA LEU A 551 -21.34 -27.33 2.76
C LEU A 551 -22.24 -27.78 3.93
N ILE A 552 -23.49 -28.14 3.62
CA ILE A 552 -24.45 -28.64 4.63
C ILE A 552 -23.98 -29.97 5.22
N GLU A 553 -23.47 -30.87 4.38
CA GLU A 553 -22.93 -32.16 4.82
C GLU A 553 -21.83 -31.99 5.88
N VAL A 554 -20.88 -31.09 5.65
CA VAL A 554 -19.75 -30.82 6.57
C VAL A 554 -20.20 -30.09 7.84
N THR A 555 -21.33 -29.40 7.81
CA THR A 555 -21.88 -28.69 8.98
C THR A 555 -22.47 -29.66 10.01
N ALA A 556 -22.86 -30.85 9.55
CA ALA A 556 -23.36 -31.92 10.40
C ALA A 556 -22.35 -32.35 11.48
N PRO A 557 -22.80 -32.67 12.70
CA PRO A 557 -21.96 -33.41 13.64
C PRO A 557 -21.70 -34.83 13.10
N TYR A 558 -20.42 -35.21 13.01
CA TYR A 558 -20.01 -36.57 12.64
C TYR A 558 -20.43 -37.52 13.78
N THR A 559 -21.33 -38.45 13.50
CA THR A 559 -21.89 -39.39 14.49
C THR A 559 -20.92 -40.50 14.90
N ALA A 560 -19.79 -40.66 14.21
CA ALA A 560 -18.77 -41.65 14.54
C ALA A 560 -17.60 -41.02 15.32
N GLN A 561 -17.42 -41.45 16.56
CA GLN A 561 -16.39 -41.03 17.53
C GLN A 561 -16.73 -39.80 18.38
N PHE A 562 -17.66 -39.98 19.32
CA PHE A 562 -17.67 -39.21 20.55
C PHE A 562 -16.33 -39.41 21.29
N LYS A 563 -15.40 -38.47 21.14
CA LYS A 563 -14.31 -38.27 22.10
C LYS A 563 -14.79 -37.26 23.15
N GLU A 564 -14.87 -37.68 24.41
CA GLU A 564 -15.13 -36.82 25.55
C GLU A 564 -14.16 -35.62 25.52
N GLY A 565 -14.69 -34.40 25.42
CA GLY A 565 -13.91 -33.16 25.44
C GLY A 565 -13.93 -32.32 24.15
N SER A 566 -14.47 -32.83 23.04
CA SER A 566 -14.63 -32.02 21.82
C SER A 566 -15.83 -31.07 21.91
N PRO A 567 -15.76 -29.82 21.40
CA PRO A 567 -16.89 -28.90 21.42
C PRO A 567 -18.02 -29.46 20.54
N ASN A 568 -19.16 -29.78 21.17
CA ASN A 568 -20.34 -30.31 20.48
C ASN A 568 -20.82 -29.32 19.40
N ARG A 569 -20.53 -29.61 18.12
CA ARG A 569 -21.17 -28.94 16.98
C ARG A 569 -22.66 -29.23 17.06
N SER A 570 -23.43 -28.21 17.35
CA SER A 570 -24.89 -28.30 17.39
C SER A 570 -25.44 -27.14 16.57
N VAL A 571 -26.32 -27.47 15.63
CA VAL A 571 -26.96 -26.47 14.78
C VAL A 571 -27.94 -25.67 15.63
N LYS A 572 -27.52 -24.49 16.07
CA LYS A 572 -28.34 -23.54 16.82
C LYS A 572 -28.76 -22.41 15.89
N MET A 573 -30.06 -22.18 15.78
CA MET A 573 -30.59 -21.06 15.01
C MET A 573 -31.87 -20.53 15.64
N GLN A 574 -32.10 -19.22 15.46
CA GLN A 574 -33.37 -18.60 15.82
C GLN A 574 -34.47 -19.05 14.85
N ILE A 575 -35.71 -19.12 15.34
CA ILE A 575 -36.90 -19.52 14.56
C ILE A 575 -37.02 -18.77 13.23
N ARG A 576 -36.78 -17.45 13.22
CA ARG A 576 -36.83 -16.64 11.99
C ARG A 576 -35.85 -17.12 10.90
N HIS A 577 -34.65 -17.54 11.31
CA HIS A 577 -33.63 -18.04 10.39
C HIS A 577 -33.94 -19.47 9.96
N ALA A 578 -34.50 -20.30 10.85
CA ALA A 578 -34.98 -21.63 10.50
C ALA A 578 -36.06 -21.57 9.41
N TYR A 579 -37.06 -20.71 9.60
CA TYR A 579 -38.13 -20.49 8.63
C TYR A 579 -37.56 -20.08 7.27
N LYS A 580 -36.73 -19.03 7.24
CA LYS A 580 -36.11 -18.53 6.01
C LYS A 580 -35.23 -19.58 5.32
N LEU A 581 -34.42 -20.30 6.09
CA LEU A 581 -33.52 -21.34 5.58
C LEU A 581 -34.31 -22.47 4.89
N MET A 582 -35.40 -22.95 5.50
CA MET A 582 -36.22 -24.01 4.90
C MET A 582 -36.82 -23.59 3.56
N LEU A 583 -37.33 -22.35 3.46
CA LEU A 583 -37.86 -21.82 2.21
C LEU A 583 -36.77 -21.74 1.12
N GLN A 584 -35.57 -21.29 1.50
CA GLN A 584 -34.44 -21.16 0.56
C GLN A 584 -33.93 -22.51 0.06
N LEU A 585 -33.83 -23.51 0.94
CA LEU A 585 -33.47 -24.87 0.54
C LEU A 585 -34.51 -25.48 -0.40
N ALA A 586 -35.80 -25.27 -0.12
CA ALA A 586 -36.89 -25.72 -0.98
C ALA A 586 -36.85 -25.03 -2.37
N ALA A 587 -36.58 -23.73 -2.41
CA ALA A 587 -36.42 -22.99 -3.66
C ALA A 587 -35.21 -23.49 -4.48
N LEU A 588 -34.10 -23.83 -3.83
CA LEU A 588 -32.93 -24.38 -4.50
C LEU A 588 -33.18 -25.81 -5.03
N GLN A 589 -33.95 -26.62 -4.30
CA GLN A 589 -34.42 -27.94 -4.78
C GLN A 589 -35.29 -27.81 -6.04
N ARG A 590 -36.18 -26.81 -6.09
CA ARG A 590 -36.99 -26.49 -7.29
C ARG A 590 -36.10 -26.09 -8.46
N ILE A 591 -35.11 -25.24 -8.22
CA ILE A 591 -34.11 -24.87 -9.23
C ILE A 591 -33.40 -26.11 -9.78
N ALA A 592 -32.95 -27.02 -8.90
CA ALA A 592 -32.36 -28.29 -9.32
C ALA A 592 -33.29 -29.14 -10.19
N LEU A 593 -34.59 -29.22 -9.83
CA LEU A 593 -35.59 -29.92 -10.63
C LEU A 593 -35.78 -29.27 -12.02
N SER A 594 -35.79 -27.94 -12.09
CA SER A 594 -35.93 -27.23 -13.37
C SER A 594 -34.79 -27.54 -14.35
N MET A 595 -33.59 -27.83 -13.84
CA MET A 595 -32.45 -28.25 -14.66
C MET A 595 -32.61 -29.68 -15.19
N VAL A 596 -33.23 -30.58 -14.42
CA VAL A 596 -33.60 -31.94 -14.87
C VAL A 596 -34.56 -31.88 -16.04
N CYS A 597 -35.56 -31.01 -15.97
CA CYS A 597 -36.57 -30.83 -17.02
C CYS A 597 -36.00 -30.29 -18.33
N ARG A 598 -34.77 -29.73 -18.31
CA ARG A 598 -34.04 -29.26 -19.51
C ARG A 598 -33.10 -30.32 -20.11
N GLU A 599 -33.23 -31.58 -19.70
CA GLU A 599 -32.52 -32.76 -20.24
C GLU A 599 -30.98 -32.67 -20.20
N HIS A 600 -30.42 -32.08 -19.14
CA HIS A 600 -28.96 -32.08 -18.95
C HIS A 600 -28.49 -33.41 -18.29
N ASP A 601 -27.48 -34.06 -18.87
CA ASP A 601 -27.06 -35.45 -18.55
C ASP A 601 -26.81 -35.75 -17.05
N ILE A 602 -26.38 -34.75 -16.27
CA ILE A 602 -25.94 -34.89 -14.86
C ILE A 602 -26.97 -34.27 -13.89
N ALA A 603 -27.98 -33.55 -14.39
CA ALA A 603 -28.90 -32.80 -13.54
C ALA A 603 -29.71 -33.69 -12.58
N ILE A 604 -30.07 -34.91 -13.01
CA ILE A 604 -30.78 -35.88 -12.16
C ILE A 604 -29.91 -36.27 -10.96
N SER A 605 -28.63 -36.58 -11.18
CA SER A 605 -27.73 -36.92 -10.07
C SER A 605 -27.54 -35.77 -9.10
N VAL A 606 -27.43 -34.53 -9.59
CA VAL A 606 -27.29 -33.33 -8.75
C VAL A 606 -28.56 -33.10 -7.91
N PHE A 607 -29.74 -33.26 -8.52
CA PHE A 607 -31.02 -33.15 -7.83
C PHE A 607 -31.16 -34.20 -6.71
N GLU A 608 -30.80 -35.45 -7.00
CA GLU A 608 -30.88 -36.58 -6.07
C GLU A 608 -29.89 -36.47 -4.90
N GLU A 609 -28.65 -36.06 -5.19
CA GLU A 609 -27.63 -35.80 -4.18
C GLU A 609 -28.08 -34.68 -3.23
N TYR A 610 -28.50 -33.54 -3.79
CA TYR A 610 -28.99 -32.42 -3.00
C TYR A 610 -30.21 -32.80 -2.15
N ARG A 611 -31.19 -33.50 -2.75
CA ARG A 611 -32.38 -34.00 -2.04
C ARG A 611 -32.01 -34.83 -0.82
N THR A 612 -31.11 -35.78 -1.01
CA THR A 612 -30.68 -36.72 0.04
C THR A 612 -30.01 -35.97 1.18
N THR A 613 -29.07 -35.08 0.88
CA THR A 613 -28.33 -34.31 1.88
C THR A 613 -29.24 -33.38 2.67
N ILE A 614 -30.15 -32.64 2.00
CA ILE A 614 -31.08 -31.75 2.67
C ILE A 614 -32.06 -32.54 3.54
N PHE A 615 -32.56 -33.68 3.06
CA PHE A 615 -33.46 -34.52 3.85
C PHE A 615 -32.77 -35.01 5.12
N VAL A 616 -31.53 -35.48 5.03
CA VAL A 616 -30.73 -35.88 6.20
C VAL A 616 -30.53 -34.69 7.16
N PHE A 617 -30.17 -33.52 6.64
CA PHE A 617 -29.98 -32.32 7.46
C PHE A 617 -31.25 -31.92 8.21
N VAL A 618 -32.38 -31.81 7.50
CA VAL A 618 -33.67 -31.37 8.03
C VAL A 618 -34.22 -32.38 9.05
N TYR A 619 -34.16 -33.68 8.76
CA TYR A 619 -34.75 -34.71 9.62
C TYR A 619 -33.86 -35.15 10.78
N GLN A 620 -32.54 -35.18 10.60
CA GLN A 620 -31.63 -35.80 11.57
C GLN A 620 -30.75 -34.79 12.32
N GLN A 621 -30.43 -33.64 11.72
CA GLN A 621 -29.38 -32.75 12.24
C GLN A 621 -29.90 -31.44 12.84
N LEU A 622 -31.15 -31.05 12.52
CA LEU A 622 -31.82 -29.95 13.19
C LEU A 622 -32.13 -30.27 14.66
N ASN A 623 -32.10 -29.24 15.50
CA ASN A 623 -32.48 -29.37 16.91
C ASN A 623 -33.88 -30.02 17.04
N PRO A 624 -34.10 -30.96 17.97
CA PRO A 624 -35.40 -31.61 18.17
C PRO A 624 -36.60 -30.66 18.30
N LEU A 625 -36.38 -29.45 18.83
CA LEU A 625 -37.40 -28.39 18.95
C LEU A 625 -37.85 -27.80 17.61
N LEU A 626 -37.10 -28.02 16.53
CA LEU A 626 -37.36 -27.53 15.17
C LEU A 626 -37.91 -28.63 14.24
N ARG A 627 -38.25 -29.82 14.74
CA ARG A 627 -38.77 -30.94 13.92
C ARG A 627 -40.06 -30.63 13.15
N GLY A 628 -40.85 -29.64 13.59
CA GLY A 628 -42.05 -29.18 12.87
C GLY A 628 -41.76 -28.46 11.55
N TYR A 629 -40.51 -28.05 11.30
CA TYR A 629 -40.11 -27.33 10.09
C TYR A 629 -39.89 -28.24 8.87
N ASN A 630 -39.91 -29.57 9.05
CA ASN A 630 -39.85 -30.54 7.95
C ASN A 630 -41.08 -30.40 7.04
N ASN A 631 -42.26 -30.20 7.66
CA ASN A 631 -43.50 -29.93 6.94
C ASN A 631 -43.44 -28.60 6.18
N LEU A 632 -42.73 -27.59 6.72
CA LEU A 632 -42.55 -26.31 6.05
C LEU A 632 -41.70 -26.46 4.78
N PHE A 633 -40.58 -27.20 4.86
CA PHE A 633 -39.75 -27.49 3.68
C PHE A 633 -40.57 -28.19 2.58
N LEU A 634 -41.26 -29.27 2.93
CA LEU A 634 -42.09 -30.03 1.98
C LEU A 634 -43.22 -29.18 1.38
N LEU A 635 -43.96 -28.45 2.22
CA LEU A 635 -45.04 -27.58 1.78
C LEU A 635 -44.52 -26.49 0.84
N SER A 636 -43.39 -25.85 1.18
CA SER A 636 -42.78 -24.81 0.36
C SER A 636 -42.31 -25.37 -0.99
N PHE A 637 -41.66 -26.53 -1.00
CA PHE A 637 -41.19 -27.16 -2.23
C PHE A 637 -42.35 -27.52 -3.13
N LEU A 638 -43.36 -28.24 -2.61
CA LEU A 638 -44.56 -28.62 -3.37
C LEU A 638 -45.31 -27.41 -3.89
N THR A 639 -45.51 -26.37 -3.07
CA THR A 639 -46.19 -25.14 -3.49
C THR A 639 -45.44 -24.47 -4.65
N SER A 640 -44.10 -24.43 -4.58
CA SER A 640 -43.29 -23.80 -5.63
C SER A 640 -43.27 -24.64 -6.92
N CYS A 641 -43.25 -25.97 -6.82
CA CYS A 641 -43.41 -26.86 -7.96
C CYS A 641 -44.80 -26.76 -8.62
N VAL A 642 -45.84 -26.53 -7.82
CA VAL A 642 -47.22 -26.31 -8.33
C VAL A 642 -47.33 -24.97 -9.06
N GLN A 643 -46.72 -23.91 -8.53
CA GLN A 643 -46.68 -22.60 -9.20
C GLN A 643 -46.01 -22.68 -10.58
N ASP A 644 -44.92 -23.44 -10.68
CA ASP A 644 -44.17 -23.63 -11.93
C ASP A 644 -44.56 -24.90 -12.70
N ALA A 645 -45.71 -25.53 -12.38
CA ALA A 645 -46.05 -26.86 -12.86
C ALA A 645 -46.03 -26.97 -14.40
N LYS A 646 -46.50 -25.92 -15.08
CA LYS A 646 -46.49 -25.83 -16.54
C LYS A 646 -45.08 -25.87 -17.14
N ALA A 647 -44.13 -25.19 -16.51
CA ALA A 647 -42.74 -25.12 -16.97
C ALA A 647 -41.93 -26.38 -16.59
N LEU A 648 -42.25 -27.01 -15.46
CA LEU A 648 -41.52 -28.18 -14.95
C LEU A 648 -42.04 -29.51 -15.52
N PHE A 649 -43.35 -29.66 -15.67
CA PHE A 649 -43.97 -30.95 -16.03
C PHE A 649 -44.69 -30.91 -17.39
N GLY A 650 -44.65 -29.77 -18.08
CA GLY A 650 -45.36 -29.54 -19.34
C GLY A 650 -46.86 -29.26 -19.14
N ASP A 651 -47.55 -28.90 -20.23
CA ASP A 651 -49.02 -28.91 -20.25
C ASP A 651 -49.49 -30.37 -20.26
N SER A 652 -49.53 -31.01 -19.08
CA SER A 652 -50.28 -32.25 -18.95
C SER A 652 -51.76 -31.89 -18.80
N ASP A 653 -52.57 -32.35 -19.75
CA ASP A 653 -54.04 -32.34 -19.66
C ASP A 653 -54.57 -33.24 -18.51
N ASP A 654 -53.68 -33.83 -17.70
CA ASP A 654 -54.00 -34.70 -16.56
C ASP A 654 -53.99 -33.99 -15.19
N LEU A 655 -53.59 -32.71 -15.11
CA LEU A 655 -53.68 -31.90 -13.88
C LEU A 655 -55.04 -31.17 -13.72
N VAL A 656 -56.10 -31.69 -14.35
CA VAL A 656 -57.44 -31.07 -14.39
C VAL A 656 -58.00 -30.81 -13.00
N ALA A 657 -57.77 -31.69 -12.02
CA ALA A 657 -58.27 -31.47 -10.66
C ALA A 657 -57.65 -30.25 -9.95
N TRP A 658 -56.46 -29.81 -10.36
CA TRP A 658 -55.68 -28.76 -9.67
C TRP A 658 -55.61 -27.44 -10.46
N LYS A 659 -55.88 -27.47 -11.77
CA LYS A 659 -56.18 -26.24 -12.55
C LYS A 659 -57.37 -25.49 -11.94
N TYR A 660 -58.38 -26.20 -11.46
CA TYR A 660 -59.55 -25.59 -10.80
C TYR A 660 -59.19 -24.84 -9.51
N GLU A 661 -58.34 -25.37 -8.63
CA GLU A 661 -57.99 -24.67 -7.37
C GLU A 661 -57.07 -23.45 -7.59
N SER A 662 -56.16 -23.52 -8.57
CA SER A 662 -55.26 -22.42 -8.91
C SER A 662 -55.98 -21.29 -9.65
N GLU A 663 -56.81 -21.62 -10.64
CA GLU A 663 -57.65 -20.65 -11.34
C GLU A 663 -58.71 -20.05 -10.41
N GLU A 664 -59.28 -20.83 -9.48
CA GLU A 664 -60.24 -20.30 -8.49
C GLU A 664 -59.57 -19.41 -7.43
N ARG A 665 -58.32 -19.67 -7.01
CA ARG A 665 -57.56 -18.74 -6.14
C ARG A 665 -57.11 -17.49 -6.86
N ALA A 666 -56.60 -17.60 -8.08
CA ALA A 666 -56.20 -16.45 -8.89
C ALA A 666 -57.41 -15.60 -9.27
N SER A 667 -58.56 -16.22 -9.59
CA SER A 667 -59.82 -15.52 -9.86
C SER A 667 -60.37 -14.85 -8.59
N LYS A 668 -60.25 -15.47 -7.40
CA LYS A 668 -60.65 -14.82 -6.13
C LYS A 668 -59.73 -13.66 -5.74
N LEU A 669 -58.43 -13.73 -6.01
CA LEU A 669 -57.51 -12.62 -5.78
C LEU A 669 -57.73 -11.47 -6.78
N ALA A 670 -57.95 -11.80 -8.06
CA ALA A 670 -58.30 -10.83 -9.08
C ALA A 670 -59.67 -10.19 -8.83
N GLU A 671 -60.67 -10.93 -8.38
CA GLU A 671 -61.98 -10.40 -7.96
C GLU A 671 -61.88 -9.47 -6.74
N ILE A 672 -60.95 -9.73 -5.82
CA ILE A 672 -60.70 -8.85 -4.65
C ILE A 672 -59.96 -7.57 -5.07
N GLU A 673 -59.04 -7.64 -6.04
CA GLU A 673 -58.35 -6.48 -6.61
C GLU A 673 -59.28 -5.64 -7.51
N GLU A 674 -60.09 -6.26 -8.39
CA GLU A 674 -61.11 -5.57 -9.21
C GLU A 674 -62.24 -4.96 -8.36
N ALA A 675 -62.68 -5.65 -7.29
CA ALA A 675 -63.68 -5.11 -6.37
C ALA A 675 -63.16 -3.93 -5.52
N GLN A 676 -61.84 -3.73 -5.44
CA GLN A 676 -61.24 -2.55 -4.81
C GLN A 676 -61.02 -1.38 -5.77
N GLU A 677 -61.01 -1.59 -7.09
CA GLU A 677 -60.74 -0.53 -8.09
C GLU A 677 -61.99 0.07 -8.76
N GLU A 678 -63.13 -0.61 -8.82
CA GLU A 678 -64.35 -0.05 -9.44
C GLU A 678 -65.29 0.65 -8.45
N SER A 679 -65.13 1.96 -8.32
CA SER A 679 -66.15 2.82 -7.69
C SER A 679 -67.45 2.77 -8.49
N PHE A 680 -68.51 2.21 -7.86
CA PHE A 680 -69.89 2.11 -8.35
C PHE A 680 -70.46 3.41 -8.96
N LEU A 681 -69.91 4.57 -8.58
CA LEU A 681 -70.29 5.88 -9.11
C LEU A 681 -69.82 6.12 -10.56
N LYS A 682 -68.67 5.57 -10.98
CA LYS A 682 -68.19 5.71 -12.37
C LYS A 682 -68.99 4.87 -13.37
N ALA A 683 -69.54 3.74 -12.93
CA ALA A 683 -70.39 2.88 -13.77
C ALA A 683 -71.78 3.51 -14.05
N ILE A 684 -72.28 4.37 -13.16
CA ILE A 684 -73.56 5.08 -13.34
C ILE A 684 -73.39 6.29 -14.28
N GLU A 685 -72.23 6.97 -14.26
CA GLU A 685 -71.94 8.11 -15.15
C GLU A 685 -71.76 7.70 -16.63
N ALA A 686 -71.41 6.44 -16.91
CA ALA A 686 -71.19 5.93 -18.26
C ALA A 686 -72.46 5.37 -18.95
N MET A 687 -73.62 5.35 -18.29
CA MET A 687 -74.85 4.83 -18.91
C MET A 687 -75.53 5.88 -19.81
N PRO A 688 -75.81 5.55 -21.09
CA PRO A 688 -76.51 6.46 -21.98
C PRO A 688 -77.99 6.64 -21.57
N LEU A 689 -78.37 7.88 -21.26
CA LEU A 689 -79.74 8.31 -20.96
C LEU A 689 -80.65 8.13 -22.20
N GLY A 690 -81.33 6.99 -22.32
CA GLY A 690 -82.26 6.81 -23.44
C GLY A 690 -82.93 5.46 -23.66
N ARG A 691 -83.17 4.61 -22.65
CA ARG A 691 -83.96 3.37 -22.83
C ARG A 691 -84.96 3.13 -21.71
N ARG A 692 -86.15 2.61 -22.08
CA ARG A 692 -87.25 2.34 -21.13
C ARG A 692 -87.00 1.03 -20.34
N PRO A 693 -87.39 0.96 -19.05
CA PRO A 693 -87.04 -0.14 -18.12
C PRO A 693 -87.46 -1.55 -18.57
N ASN A 694 -88.47 -1.64 -19.41
CA ASN A 694 -89.07 -2.87 -19.93
C ASN A 694 -88.28 -3.53 -21.08
N GLN A 695 -87.18 -2.94 -21.55
CA GLN A 695 -86.31 -3.52 -22.58
C GLN A 695 -84.99 -4.11 -22.03
N LEU A 696 -84.79 -4.09 -20.70
CA LEU A 696 -83.59 -4.64 -20.04
C LEU A 696 -83.77 -6.07 -19.50
N ALA A 697 -84.96 -6.68 -19.67
CA ALA A 697 -85.27 -7.97 -19.06
C ALA A 697 -84.63 -9.20 -19.74
N HIS A 698 -84.11 -9.09 -20.98
CA HIS A 698 -83.62 -10.27 -21.73
C HIS A 698 -82.33 -10.07 -22.55
N SER A 699 -81.48 -9.09 -22.21
CA SER A 699 -80.21 -8.85 -22.93
C SER A 699 -78.96 -9.13 -22.08
N GLY A 700 -78.98 -10.21 -21.31
CA GLY A 700 -77.79 -10.75 -20.66
C GLY A 700 -77.15 -11.82 -21.55
N ILE A 701 -75.94 -11.57 -22.05
CA ILE A 701 -75.07 -12.62 -22.61
C ILE A 701 -74.49 -13.38 -21.41
N ILE A 702 -74.82 -14.67 -21.27
CA ILE A 702 -74.15 -15.55 -20.30
C ILE A 702 -72.90 -16.12 -20.98
N GLY A 703 -71.74 -15.51 -20.73
CA GLY A 703 -70.41 -16.05 -21.07
C GLY A 703 -70.01 -16.08 -22.56
N LYS A 704 -68.73 -16.38 -22.82
CA LYS A 704 -68.21 -16.65 -24.18
C LYS A 704 -68.61 -18.08 -24.59
N GLY A 705 -69.21 -18.22 -25.77
CA GLY A 705 -69.84 -19.44 -26.28
C GLY A 705 -68.98 -20.73 -26.31
N ALA A 706 -69.69 -21.84 -26.54
CA ALA A 706 -69.25 -23.23 -26.47
C ALA A 706 -67.85 -23.52 -27.07
N ARG A 707 -66.96 -24.11 -26.27
CA ARG A 707 -65.75 -24.80 -26.77
C ARG A 707 -66.07 -26.26 -27.03
N HIS A 708 -66.01 -26.67 -28.30
CA HIS A 708 -66.00 -28.08 -28.70
C HIS A 708 -64.71 -28.76 -28.22
N LEU A 709 -64.84 -29.77 -27.36
CA LEU A 709 -63.75 -30.70 -27.02
C LEU A 709 -63.68 -31.80 -28.08
N GLN A 710 -62.62 -31.79 -28.91
CA GLN A 710 -62.22 -32.96 -29.69
C GLN A 710 -61.39 -33.88 -28.80
N LYS A 711 -61.77 -35.17 -28.72
CA LYS A 711 -60.94 -36.25 -28.16
C LYS A 711 -59.76 -36.51 -29.10
N VAL A 712 -58.55 -36.56 -28.55
CA VAL A 712 -57.36 -37.11 -29.22
C VAL A 712 -56.77 -38.19 -28.31
N ASP A 713 -56.35 -39.30 -28.91
CA ASP A 713 -55.79 -40.48 -28.26
C ASP A 713 -54.47 -40.20 -27.50
N PRO A 714 -54.15 -40.97 -26.45
CA PRO A 714 -52.98 -40.69 -25.59
C PRO A 714 -51.65 -41.09 -26.26
N PRO A 715 -50.58 -40.29 -26.14
CA PRO A 715 -49.23 -40.76 -26.39
C PRO A 715 -48.63 -41.44 -25.15
N SER A 716 -47.81 -42.44 -25.43
CA SER A 716 -47.17 -43.37 -24.51
C SER A 716 -45.90 -42.80 -23.87
N VAL A 717 -45.95 -42.29 -22.64
CA VAL A 717 -44.73 -42.09 -21.84
C VAL A 717 -45.01 -42.39 -20.35
N ARG A 718 -44.48 -43.52 -19.86
CA ARG A 718 -44.69 -44.09 -18.52
C ARG A 718 -43.81 -43.52 -17.40
N TRP A 719 -42.99 -42.50 -17.65
CA TRP A 719 -41.95 -42.05 -16.70
C TRP A 719 -42.43 -41.00 -15.69
N LEU A 720 -43.46 -40.21 -16.03
CA LEU A 720 -44.00 -39.13 -15.18
C LEU A 720 -44.77 -39.62 -13.94
N VAL A 721 -45.37 -40.81 -14.01
CA VAL A 721 -46.15 -41.38 -12.90
C VAL A 721 -45.23 -41.94 -11.80
N VAL A 722 -44.03 -42.39 -12.15
CA VAL A 722 -43.08 -43.00 -11.18
C VAL A 722 -42.49 -41.95 -10.25
N ILE A 723 -42.13 -40.76 -10.76
CA ILE A 723 -41.55 -39.68 -9.95
C ILE A 723 -42.58 -39.11 -8.96
N VAL A 724 -43.84 -38.96 -9.41
CA VAL A 724 -44.94 -38.49 -8.53
C VAL A 724 -45.36 -39.58 -7.54
N GLN A 725 -45.36 -40.86 -7.93
CA GLN A 725 -45.67 -41.97 -7.01
C GLN A 725 -44.58 -42.20 -5.96
N GLU A 726 -43.29 -42.00 -6.28
CA GLU A 726 -42.21 -42.09 -5.30
C GLU A 726 -42.19 -40.89 -4.34
N LEU A 727 -42.54 -39.68 -4.79
CA LEU A 727 -42.69 -38.50 -3.93
C LEU A 727 -43.87 -38.62 -2.95
N VAL A 728 -44.94 -39.31 -3.34
CA VAL A 728 -46.11 -39.57 -2.47
C VAL A 728 -45.90 -40.80 -1.58
N ALA A 729 -45.01 -41.75 -1.95
CA ALA A 729 -44.72 -42.92 -1.12
C ALA A 729 -43.78 -42.62 0.07
N VAL A 730 -43.15 -41.44 0.11
CA VAL A 730 -42.23 -41.00 1.17
C VAL A 730 -42.88 -39.96 2.12
N SER A 731 -44.09 -39.49 1.82
CA SER A 731 -44.99 -38.85 2.80
C SER A 731 -45.71 -39.89 3.63
#